data_AF-A0A5D3WI96-F1
#
_entry.id   AF-A0A5D3WI96-F1
#
_cell.length_a   1.000
_cell.length_b   1.000
_cell.length_c   1.000
_cell.angle_alpha   90.00
_cell.angle_beta   90.00
_cell.angle_gamma   90.00
#
_symmetry.space_group_name_H-M   'P 1'
#
loop_
_entity.id
_entity.type
_entity.pdbx_description
1 polymer ?
#
loop_
_entity_poly.entity_id
_entity_poly.type
_entity_poly.pdbx_seq_one_letter_code
_entity_poly.pdbx_strand_id
1 'polypeptide(L)'
;MGQSNPNLPGSSLAGGLLPSSVLSDGKFAVGPTADIPSELEIRVHGRGGQGGVTCAKLIAMLFAGRDRFVQTFGDYASERSGAPVRAYTRVSDRPVRNRNKVYRPDQLLILDSGLVGPDILAGLSPGALVLLNGDGGLDAIDDLFAEYRVAVVDATAIAREYGIGSRSVVIVNTTMVGAYARLVGFGFDDVERAYRSLGLEADLEAARRAYREVRLRDVFRLPEKTAEPSPVAVPRVPPLTGQVCDPPMPLKTGSWRTQRVEYQERPAPCSVGCPAGNDVVGFIQALRSDGIEAAARILQRTQPLPSVCGRVCPAPCMSRCNRIEYDGAVNIRSLERWVGDHHAGLLLQPERPKVKKSFAVVGSGPAGLSAAWTLALAGHDVTLYEREDQLGGLLRYGIPAYRLPPERLERDIARILSLGVEARTGCRIDKTALRELLAEHDGLLLATGLDVWRRAAVPGEDLAGVEQGLAYLARARQGGDVRLSGHVVVVGGGNSAIDAARTALRNGADRVTLAYRRGRAEMPAIDSEIEEAVEEGVELLLYRQPVAFAGDGRVQAVELAEVELGPRGEDGRRKPVVTDRVARLDCDRILLCLGQSADLGLLPEDWRPAGRRVVSGGSVLPVVCCGDVAIAAGTVTHAIGDGRRAARALLAGTGIEAVEAAEREDGIAVTAEEIHFDAFVRTQPAHERHLPPAERLSGREANLGLADPAEADRCFSCGHCTRCDTCLIYCPEGVICRDGGGYAIDGEQCKGCGICAQECPRHALRAAAMPSRS
;
A
#
# COMPACT_ATOMS: atom_id res chain seq x y z
N MET A 1 -7.57 51.51 47.83
CA MET A 1 -8.66 50.62 47.37
C MET A 1 -7.98 49.64 46.41
N GLY A 2 -7.42 48.52 46.89
CA GLY A 2 -8.12 47.33 47.37
C GLY A 2 -8.63 46.57 46.13
N GLN A 3 -8.24 45.35 45.75
CA GLN A 3 -7.69 44.16 46.42
C GLN A 3 -7.19 43.22 45.27
N SER A 4 -5.92 42.78 45.29
CA SER A 4 -5.42 41.39 45.55
C SER A 4 -5.81 40.28 44.54
N ASN A 5 -4.89 39.74 43.72
CA ASN A 5 -3.96 38.58 43.95
C ASN A 5 -4.63 37.23 43.53
N PRO A 6 -3.96 36.06 43.31
CA PRO A 6 -2.52 35.71 43.41
C PRO A 6 -1.99 34.68 42.34
N ASN A 7 -0.71 34.30 42.50
CA ASN A 7 -0.02 33.08 42.01
C ASN A 7 0.99 33.21 40.86
N LEU A 8 2.14 33.80 41.19
CA LEU A 8 3.45 33.38 40.70
C LEU A 8 4.23 32.78 41.89
N PRO A 9 4.65 31.51 41.88
CA PRO A 9 5.72 31.04 42.75
C PRO A 9 7.06 31.19 42.01
N GLY A 10 7.97 31.93 42.61
CA GLY A 10 9.36 32.01 42.16
C GLY A 10 10.12 30.72 42.40
N SER A 11 11.22 30.54 41.68
CA SER A 11 12.34 29.74 42.18
C SER A 11 13.67 30.32 41.69
N SER A 12 14.56 30.42 42.67
CA SER A 12 16.00 30.74 42.66
C SER A 12 16.78 30.33 41.41
N LEU A 13 17.41 31.30 40.75
CA LEU A 13 18.61 31.05 39.95
C LEU A 13 19.82 31.01 40.89
N ALA A 14 20.20 29.80 41.27
CA ALA A 14 21.50 29.52 41.86
C ALA A 14 22.58 29.83 40.82
N GLY A 15 23.58 30.59 41.24
CA GLY A 15 24.74 30.95 40.44
C GLY A 15 25.53 29.72 39.99
N GLY A 16 25.78 29.67 38.69
CA GLY A 16 26.81 28.84 38.08
C GLY A 16 27.52 29.69 37.04
N LEU A 17 28.62 30.33 37.45
CA LEU A 17 29.61 30.90 36.54
C LEU A 17 30.11 29.78 35.63
N LEU A 18 29.77 29.81 34.34
CA LEU A 18 30.49 29.04 33.33
C LEU A 18 31.49 29.97 32.63
N PRO A 19 32.74 29.50 32.43
CA PRO A 19 33.86 30.37 32.17
C PRO A 19 33.84 30.89 30.73
N SER A 20 34.24 32.15 30.58
CA SER A 20 34.75 32.72 29.35
C SER A 20 35.95 31.89 28.86
N SER A 21 35.75 31.03 27.87
CA SER A 21 36.86 30.45 27.12
C SER A 21 36.79 30.95 25.69
N VAL A 22 37.62 31.96 25.42
CA VAL A 22 38.15 32.24 24.09
C VAL A 22 38.74 30.93 23.56
N LEU A 23 38.18 30.39 22.48
CA LEU A 23 38.75 29.24 21.78
C LEU A 23 39.52 29.73 20.55
N SER A 24 40.82 29.64 20.71
CA SER A 24 41.89 29.75 19.73
C SER A 24 41.72 28.83 18.52
N ASP A 25 42.21 29.30 17.37
CA ASP A 25 42.66 28.56 16.18
C ASP A 25 42.56 27.02 16.28
N GLY A 26 41.46 26.46 15.77
CA GLY A 26 41.21 25.03 15.82
C GLY A 26 40.23 24.57 14.75
N LYS A 27 40.77 24.07 13.64
CA LYS A 27 40.18 23.15 12.64
C LYS A 27 38.67 22.85 12.81
N PHE A 28 37.83 23.59 12.09
CA PHE A 28 36.49 23.10 11.74
C PHE A 28 36.62 22.06 10.64
N ALA A 29 36.64 20.78 11.04
CA ALA A 29 36.33 19.69 10.14
C ALA A 29 34.85 19.81 9.74
N VAL A 30 34.60 20.42 8.58
CA VAL A 30 33.33 20.22 7.88
C VAL A 30 33.31 18.76 7.47
N GLY A 31 32.41 17.99 8.09
CA GLY A 31 32.25 16.57 7.79
C GLY A 31 32.01 16.36 6.28
N PRO A 32 32.53 15.26 5.69
CA PRO A 32 32.40 14.99 4.27
C PRO A 32 30.94 14.63 3.95
N THR A 33 30.30 15.38 3.05
CA THR A 33 29.26 14.96 2.07
C THR A 33 28.05 14.09 2.47
N ALA A 34 27.94 13.56 3.69
CA ALA A 34 26.98 12.51 4.07
C ALA A 34 25.68 13.04 4.71
N ASP A 35 25.60 14.35 5.01
CA ASP A 35 24.49 14.94 5.79
C ASP A 35 23.54 15.85 4.98
N ILE A 36 23.65 15.91 3.64
CA ILE A 36 22.66 16.66 2.84
C ILE A 36 21.39 15.80 2.73
N PRO A 37 20.23 16.26 3.25
CA PRO A 37 18.99 15.50 3.20
C PRO A 37 18.60 15.11 1.77
N SER A 38 17.90 13.98 1.62
CA SER A 38 17.36 13.51 0.33
C SER A 38 16.47 14.55 -0.34
N GLU A 39 15.69 15.29 0.44
CA GLU A 39 14.87 16.42 0.01
C GLU A 39 15.24 17.69 0.77
N LEU A 40 15.36 18.81 0.05
CA LEU A 40 15.73 20.10 0.63
C LEU A 40 14.93 21.22 -0.03
N GLU A 41 14.20 22.00 0.77
CA GLU A 41 13.51 23.20 0.33
C GLU A 41 14.23 24.47 0.80
N ILE A 42 14.54 25.37 -0.14
CA ILE A 42 15.33 26.58 0.09
C ILE A 42 14.49 27.78 -0.31
N ARG A 43 14.46 28.81 0.53
CA ARG A 43 13.81 30.09 0.26
C ARG A 43 14.82 31.22 0.31
N VAL A 44 14.85 32.04 -0.73
CA VAL A 44 15.69 33.25 -0.84
C VAL A 44 14.78 34.47 -0.79
N HIS A 45 15.11 35.42 0.08
CA HIS A 45 14.47 36.73 0.18
C HIS A 45 15.47 37.82 -0.19
N GLY A 46 15.03 38.79 -0.97
CA GLY A 46 15.80 39.99 -1.29
C GLY A 46 14.91 41.07 -1.88
N ARG A 47 15.51 42.09 -2.47
CA ARG A 47 14.78 43.15 -3.21
C ARG A 47 15.02 43.05 -4.71
N GLY A 48 14.06 43.57 -5.48
CA GLY A 48 14.23 43.74 -6.93
C GLY A 48 15.51 44.52 -7.23
N GLY A 49 16.44 43.89 -7.97
CA GLY A 49 17.78 44.42 -8.27
C GLY A 49 18.94 43.73 -7.55
N GLN A 50 18.72 42.99 -6.45
CA GLN A 50 19.80 42.30 -5.71
C GLN A 50 20.13 40.89 -6.23
N GLY A 51 19.43 40.43 -7.26
CA GLY A 51 19.71 39.13 -7.89
C GLY A 51 19.15 37.90 -7.15
N GLY A 52 18.08 38.04 -6.36
CA GLY A 52 17.49 36.92 -5.59
C GLY A 52 17.15 35.66 -6.39
N VAL A 53 16.59 35.81 -7.58
CA VAL A 53 16.29 34.67 -8.48
C VAL A 53 17.58 34.05 -9.03
N THR A 54 18.58 34.86 -9.35
CA THR A 54 19.89 34.36 -9.78
C THR A 54 20.61 33.64 -8.65
N CYS A 55 20.48 34.11 -7.40
CA CYS A 55 20.97 33.40 -6.22
C CYS A 55 20.36 31.99 -6.12
N ALA A 56 19.03 31.87 -6.25
CA ALA A 56 18.33 30.59 -6.21
C ALA A 56 18.76 29.65 -7.37
N LYS A 57 18.97 30.20 -8.57
CA LYS A 57 19.50 29.45 -9.73
C LYS A 57 20.91 28.94 -9.50
N LEU A 58 21.80 29.78 -8.97
CA LEU A 58 23.17 29.37 -8.67
C LEU A 58 23.21 28.25 -7.62
N ILE A 59 22.37 28.34 -6.58
CA ILE A 59 22.21 27.25 -5.60
C ILE A 59 21.74 25.98 -6.29
N ALA A 60 20.73 26.07 -7.18
CA ALA A 60 20.26 24.92 -7.94
C ALA A 60 21.38 24.31 -8.80
N MET A 61 22.25 25.12 -9.40
CA MET A 61 23.40 24.64 -10.19
C MET A 61 24.43 23.91 -9.33
N LEU A 62 24.66 24.31 -8.08
CA LEU A 62 25.54 23.57 -7.16
C LEU A 62 25.05 22.13 -6.96
N PHE A 63 23.76 21.95 -6.69
CA PHE A 63 23.17 20.63 -6.46
C PHE A 63 23.02 19.82 -7.76
N ALA A 64 22.65 20.46 -8.87
CA ALA A 64 22.60 19.80 -10.18
C ALA A 64 23.98 19.25 -10.59
N GLY A 65 25.06 19.98 -10.26
CA GLY A 65 26.44 19.52 -10.46
C GLY A 65 26.85 18.31 -9.59
N ARG A 66 25.97 17.83 -8.71
CA ARG A 66 26.09 16.59 -7.93
C ARG A 66 24.96 15.60 -8.25
N ASP A 67 24.46 15.64 -9.48
CA ASP A 67 23.43 14.73 -10.00
C ASP A 67 22.11 14.72 -9.19
N ARG A 68 21.80 15.83 -8.50
CA ARG A 68 20.51 16.02 -7.82
C ARG A 68 19.50 16.63 -8.79
N PHE A 69 18.24 16.24 -8.65
CA PHE A 69 17.14 16.93 -9.32
C PHE A 69 16.88 18.26 -8.62
N VAL A 70 16.76 19.33 -9.42
CA VAL A 70 16.53 20.67 -8.89
C VAL A 70 15.40 21.37 -9.61
N GLN A 71 14.69 22.22 -8.88
CA GLN A 71 13.71 23.14 -9.42
C GLN A 71 13.93 24.51 -8.79
N THR A 72 13.87 25.57 -9.59
CA THR A 72 13.99 26.94 -9.08
C THR A 72 13.09 27.91 -9.83
N PHE A 73 12.48 28.84 -9.10
CA PHE A 73 11.60 29.86 -9.66
C PHE A 73 11.49 31.07 -8.72
N GLY A 74 11.12 32.22 -9.30
CA GLY A 74 10.92 33.48 -8.60
C GLY A 74 9.43 33.80 -8.40
N ASP A 75 9.14 34.51 -7.31
CA ASP A 75 7.84 35.11 -6.99
C ASP A 75 8.04 36.62 -6.86
N TYR A 76 7.43 37.35 -7.79
CA TYR A 76 7.66 38.77 -8.00
C TYR A 76 6.44 39.56 -7.52
N ALA A 77 6.69 40.67 -6.82
CA ALA A 77 5.69 41.71 -6.64
C ALA A 77 5.44 42.48 -7.95
N SER A 78 4.39 43.32 -7.98
CA SER A 78 4.01 44.13 -9.15
C SER A 78 5.11 45.08 -9.62
N GLU A 79 6.04 45.46 -8.75
CA GLU A 79 7.14 46.39 -9.04
C GLU A 79 8.46 45.67 -9.36
N ARG A 80 9.18 46.14 -10.39
CA ARG A 80 10.41 45.51 -10.90
C ARG A 80 11.67 45.81 -10.08
N SER A 81 11.68 46.87 -9.26
CA SER A 81 12.86 47.31 -8.51
C SER A 81 12.48 47.70 -7.07
N GLY A 82 13.32 47.36 -6.09
CA GLY A 82 13.13 47.72 -4.68
C GLY A 82 12.06 46.92 -3.91
N ALA A 83 11.08 46.35 -4.62
CA ALA A 83 10.05 45.50 -4.04
C ALA A 83 10.62 44.18 -3.49
N PRO A 84 10.03 43.62 -2.42
CA PRO A 84 10.41 42.29 -1.92
C PRO A 84 10.27 41.23 -3.02
N VAL A 85 11.32 40.44 -3.20
CA VAL A 85 11.40 39.32 -4.12
C VAL A 85 11.64 38.06 -3.31
N ARG A 86 10.88 37.03 -3.62
CA ARG A 86 11.13 35.68 -3.11
C ARG A 86 11.57 34.80 -4.26
N ALA A 87 12.52 33.92 -4.00
CA ALA A 87 12.87 32.85 -4.92
C ALA A 87 12.97 31.54 -4.15
N TYR A 88 12.71 30.45 -4.84
CA TYR A 88 12.63 29.14 -4.23
C TYR A 88 13.54 28.19 -4.98
N THR A 89 14.18 27.28 -4.25
CA THR A 89 14.94 26.16 -4.82
C THR A 89 14.54 24.89 -4.09
N ARG A 90 14.19 23.86 -4.84
CA ARG A 90 14.04 22.49 -4.33
C ARG A 90 15.16 21.63 -4.85
N VAL A 91 15.62 20.73 -3.99
CA VAL A 91 16.61 19.71 -4.32
C VAL A 91 16.04 18.37 -3.90
N SER A 92 16.18 17.36 -4.76
CA SER A 92 15.79 15.99 -4.45
C SER A 92 16.73 14.98 -5.11
N ASP A 93 16.84 13.79 -4.54
CA ASP A 93 17.40 12.60 -5.17
C ASP A 93 16.45 11.98 -6.22
N ARG A 94 15.19 12.42 -6.26
CA ARG A 94 14.15 12.01 -7.20
C ARG A 94 13.65 13.21 -8.02
N PRO A 95 13.00 13.00 -9.18
CA PRO A 95 12.43 14.09 -9.95
C PRO A 95 11.52 15.00 -9.11
N VAL A 96 11.84 16.30 -9.05
CA VAL A 96 11.04 17.29 -8.31
C VAL A 96 9.71 17.53 -9.04
N ARG A 97 8.61 17.04 -8.45
CA ARG A 97 7.25 17.18 -9.00
C ARG A 97 6.44 18.30 -8.36
N ASN A 98 6.71 18.65 -7.10
CA ASN A 98 6.08 19.78 -6.44
C ASN A 98 6.50 21.11 -7.09
N ARG A 99 5.55 21.83 -7.70
CA ARG A 99 5.78 23.16 -8.32
C ARG A 99 5.23 24.32 -7.50
N ASN A 100 4.75 24.08 -6.28
CA ASN A 100 4.18 25.11 -5.41
C ASN A 100 5.25 26.00 -4.77
N LYS A 101 4.90 27.16 -4.22
CA LYS A 101 5.84 27.97 -3.41
C LYS A 101 6.43 27.12 -2.27
N VAL A 102 7.66 27.43 -1.85
CA VAL A 102 8.25 26.79 -0.66
C VAL A 102 7.66 27.46 0.57
N TYR A 103 6.67 26.78 1.16
CA TYR A 103 6.00 27.24 2.37
C TYR A 103 6.78 26.86 3.62
N ARG A 104 7.55 25.76 3.58
CA ARG A 104 8.30 25.21 4.71
C ARG A 104 9.77 24.99 4.36
N PRO A 105 10.57 26.07 4.21
CA PRO A 105 11.98 25.91 3.89
C PRO A 105 12.75 25.21 5.01
N ASP A 106 13.70 24.37 4.63
CA ASP A 106 14.78 23.87 5.50
C ASP A 106 15.91 24.89 5.61
N GLN A 107 16.01 25.78 4.62
CA GLN A 107 17.06 26.80 4.54
C GLN A 107 16.53 28.14 4.03
N LEU A 108 16.99 29.22 4.65
CA LEU A 108 16.56 30.58 4.38
C LEU A 108 17.77 31.48 4.08
N LEU A 109 17.78 32.14 2.94
CA LEU A 109 18.78 33.16 2.61
C LEU A 109 18.11 34.53 2.59
N ILE A 110 18.70 35.49 3.29
CA ILE A 110 18.20 36.86 3.41
C ILE A 110 19.26 37.79 2.82
N LEU A 111 19.02 38.27 1.60
CA LEU A 111 19.95 39.13 0.86
C LEU A 111 19.92 40.59 1.33
N ASP A 112 18.87 40.99 2.06
CA ASP A 112 18.67 42.35 2.57
C ASP A 112 18.20 42.29 4.01
N SER A 113 19.03 42.78 4.94
CA SER A 113 18.74 42.79 6.37
C SER A 113 17.52 43.65 6.72
N GLY A 114 17.14 44.62 5.88
CA GLY A 114 15.93 45.41 6.04
C GLY A 114 14.62 44.66 5.77
N LEU A 115 14.69 43.38 5.40
CA LEU A 115 13.52 42.48 5.29
C LEU A 115 13.31 41.64 6.55
N VAL A 116 14.22 41.71 7.53
CA VAL A 116 14.13 40.93 8.77
C VAL A 116 12.93 41.39 9.59
N GLY A 117 12.03 40.46 9.87
CA GLY A 117 10.83 40.63 10.69
C GLY A 117 10.12 39.29 10.89
N PRO A 118 9.08 39.20 11.74
CA PRO A 118 8.43 37.93 12.09
C PRO A 118 7.95 37.12 10.88
N ASP A 119 7.44 37.80 9.85
CA ASP A 119 6.88 37.15 8.66
C ASP A 119 7.94 36.44 7.79
N ILE A 120 9.23 36.84 7.86
CA ILE A 120 10.27 36.21 7.04
C ILE A 120 10.58 34.78 7.49
N LEU A 121 10.28 34.48 8.76
CA LEU A 121 10.43 33.17 9.38
C LEU A 121 9.20 32.28 9.22
N ALA A 122 8.11 32.78 8.62
CA ALA A 122 6.89 32.02 8.46
C ALA A 122 7.15 30.67 7.78
N GLY A 123 6.78 29.59 8.48
CA GLY A 123 6.91 28.21 8.03
C GLY A 123 8.33 27.61 8.14
N LEU A 124 9.33 28.35 8.61
CA LEU A 124 10.69 27.84 8.81
C LEU A 124 10.74 26.81 9.94
N SER A 125 11.28 25.62 9.67
CA SER A 125 11.39 24.54 10.66
C SER A 125 12.39 24.88 11.77
N PRO A 126 12.14 24.51 13.05
CA PRO A 126 13.15 24.61 14.10
C PRO A 126 14.47 23.93 13.70
N GLY A 127 15.62 24.56 13.97
CA GLY A 127 16.94 24.06 13.58
C GLY A 127 17.33 24.30 12.11
N ALA A 128 16.47 24.93 11.29
CA ALA A 128 16.79 25.31 9.91
C ALA A 128 18.03 26.21 9.81
N LEU A 129 18.69 26.20 8.65
CA LEU A 129 19.83 27.08 8.35
C LEU A 129 19.35 28.43 7.82
N VAL A 130 19.78 29.52 8.47
CA VAL A 130 19.53 30.90 8.03
C VAL A 130 20.86 31.55 7.66
N LEU A 131 20.99 32.06 6.43
CA LEU A 131 22.14 32.85 6.00
C LEU A 131 21.69 34.30 5.75
N LEU A 132 22.24 35.22 6.54
CA LEU A 132 21.90 36.64 6.54
C LEU A 132 23.05 37.48 5.95
N ASN A 133 22.71 38.37 5.00
CA ASN A 133 23.58 39.45 4.58
C ASN A 133 23.56 40.56 5.66
N GLY A 134 24.66 40.74 6.37
CA GLY A 134 24.75 41.73 7.45
C GLY A 134 26.18 41.99 7.93
N ASP A 135 26.40 43.18 8.47
CA ASP A 135 27.65 43.66 9.04
C ASP A 135 27.80 43.35 10.54
N GLY A 136 26.71 42.98 11.21
CA GLY A 136 26.68 42.68 12.64
C GLY A 136 27.54 41.48 13.07
N GLY A 137 27.99 41.50 14.34
CA GLY A 137 28.50 40.30 15.02
C GLY A 137 27.37 39.30 15.31
N LEU A 138 27.69 38.01 15.44
CA LEU A 138 26.72 36.94 15.74
C LEU A 138 25.95 37.18 17.07
N ASP A 139 26.46 38.07 17.92
CA ASP A 139 25.91 38.45 19.22
C ASP A 139 24.76 39.48 19.14
N ALA A 140 24.60 40.17 18.00
CA ALA A 140 23.53 41.15 17.77
C ALA A 140 22.28 40.52 17.10
N ILE A 141 22.28 39.20 16.92
CA ILE A 141 21.18 38.47 16.30
C ILE A 141 20.11 38.24 17.36
N ASP A 142 19.06 39.06 17.25
CA ASP A 142 17.82 39.13 18.04
C ASP A 142 17.27 37.78 18.51
N ASP A 143 16.45 37.78 19.58
CA ASP A 143 15.74 36.59 20.10
C ASP A 143 14.95 35.85 19.00
N LEU A 144 14.59 36.59 17.94
CA LEU A 144 13.89 36.11 16.74
C LEU A 144 14.54 34.87 16.08
N PHE A 145 15.86 34.67 16.19
CA PHE A 145 16.56 33.53 15.58
C PHE A 145 17.15 32.52 16.58
N ALA A 146 16.71 32.55 17.84
CA ALA A 146 17.25 31.68 18.89
C ALA A 146 17.13 30.17 18.57
N GLU A 147 16.12 29.77 17.80
CA GLU A 147 15.80 28.37 17.48
C GLU A 147 16.44 27.85 16.17
N TYR A 148 17.27 28.65 15.48
CA TYR A 148 17.81 28.32 14.16
C TYR A 148 19.34 28.36 14.12
N ARG A 149 19.93 27.65 13.16
CA ARG A 149 21.37 27.74 12.85
C ARG A 149 21.58 28.98 11.99
N VAL A 150 22.29 29.99 12.50
CA VAL A 150 22.40 31.29 11.81
C VAL A 150 23.82 31.55 11.37
N ALA A 151 23.98 31.90 10.10
CA ALA A 151 25.23 32.35 9.52
C ALA A 151 25.10 33.78 9.00
N VAL A 152 26.19 34.55 9.09
CA VAL A 152 26.26 35.94 8.65
C VAL A 152 27.48 36.15 7.77
N VAL A 153 27.29 36.94 6.71
CA VAL A 153 28.36 37.47 5.86
C VAL A 153 28.00 38.89 5.43
N ASP A 154 28.96 39.81 5.41
CA ASP A 154 28.75 41.15 4.86
C ASP A 154 28.93 41.13 3.33
N ALA A 155 27.97 40.49 2.66
CA ALA A 155 28.00 40.37 1.21
C ALA A 155 27.88 41.73 0.52
N THR A 156 27.28 42.73 1.18
CA THR A 156 27.16 44.09 0.65
C THR A 156 28.52 44.78 0.57
N ALA A 157 29.32 44.74 1.64
CA ALA A 157 30.65 45.34 1.64
C ALA A 157 31.58 44.62 0.65
N ILE A 158 31.56 43.28 0.64
CA ILE A 158 32.35 42.48 -0.29
C ILE A 158 31.96 42.83 -1.74
N ALA A 159 30.68 42.78 -2.10
CA ALA A 159 30.23 43.07 -3.47
C ALA A 159 30.60 44.50 -3.92
N ARG A 160 30.55 45.50 -3.03
CA ARG A 160 30.96 46.88 -3.33
C ARG A 160 32.44 46.99 -3.66
N GLU A 161 33.31 46.30 -2.91
CA GLU A 161 34.75 46.35 -3.11
C GLU A 161 35.16 45.78 -4.47
N TYR A 162 34.48 44.71 -4.90
CA TYR A 162 34.70 44.08 -6.20
C TYR A 162 33.88 44.72 -7.34
N GLY A 163 33.14 45.79 -7.08
CA GLY A 163 32.40 46.53 -8.11
C GLY A 163 31.18 45.80 -8.70
N ILE A 164 30.55 44.91 -7.94
CA ILE A 164 29.42 44.08 -8.41
C ILE A 164 28.10 44.86 -8.28
N GLY A 165 27.55 45.26 -9.43
CA GLY A 165 26.31 46.05 -9.52
C GLY A 165 26.55 47.51 -9.93
N SER A 166 25.67 48.41 -9.49
CA SER A 166 25.76 49.85 -9.76
C SER A 166 25.97 50.65 -8.46
N ARG A 167 26.27 51.94 -8.59
CA ARG A 167 26.40 52.86 -7.44
C ARG A 167 25.13 52.94 -6.58
N SER A 168 23.96 52.70 -7.19
CA SER A 168 22.66 52.77 -6.52
C SER A 168 22.07 51.42 -6.14
N VAL A 169 22.52 50.32 -6.76
CA VAL A 169 22.05 48.95 -6.49
C VAL A 169 23.23 47.98 -6.47
N VAL A 170 23.60 47.54 -5.27
CA VAL A 170 24.63 46.49 -5.07
C VAL A 170 23.97 45.13 -5.31
N ILE A 171 24.61 44.27 -6.10
CA ILE A 171 24.11 42.92 -6.38
C ILE A 171 24.93 41.93 -5.53
N VAL A 172 24.27 41.26 -4.59
CA VAL A 172 24.95 40.43 -3.57
C VAL A 172 24.77 38.92 -3.79
N ASN A 173 23.98 38.52 -4.79
CA ASN A 173 23.63 37.14 -5.08
C ASN A 173 24.83 36.19 -5.20
N THR A 174 25.83 36.54 -6.01
CA THR A 174 27.03 35.72 -6.24
C THR A 174 27.82 35.60 -4.93
N THR A 175 28.15 36.73 -4.32
CA THR A 175 28.80 36.77 -3.00
C THR A 175 28.11 35.88 -1.95
N MET A 176 26.77 35.94 -1.86
CA MET A 176 25.98 35.12 -0.94
C MET A 176 26.04 33.61 -1.25
N VAL A 177 26.11 33.22 -2.52
CA VAL A 177 26.28 31.81 -2.94
C VAL A 177 27.64 31.27 -2.50
N GLY A 178 28.70 32.10 -2.53
CA GLY A 178 30.01 31.73 -2.00
C GLY A 178 29.95 31.36 -0.52
N ALA A 179 29.33 32.22 0.30
CA ALA A 179 29.10 31.93 1.72
C ALA A 179 28.23 30.67 1.92
N TYR A 180 27.13 30.54 1.18
CA TYR A 180 26.22 29.41 1.24
C TYR A 180 26.93 28.07 0.95
N ALA A 181 27.75 28.02 -0.10
CA ALA A 181 28.47 26.82 -0.51
C ALA A 181 29.34 26.26 0.63
N ARG A 182 30.03 27.14 1.39
CA ARG A 182 30.82 26.74 2.55
C ARG A 182 29.97 26.10 3.64
N LEU A 183 28.80 26.67 3.94
CA LEU A 183 27.91 26.24 5.02
C LEU A 183 27.32 24.85 4.80
N VAL A 184 27.05 24.50 3.54
CA VAL A 184 26.43 23.21 3.17
C VAL A 184 27.43 22.19 2.63
N GLY A 185 28.74 22.47 2.71
CA GLY A 185 29.80 21.53 2.36
C GLY A 185 30.09 21.36 0.86
N PHE A 186 29.83 22.39 0.05
CA PHE A 186 30.36 22.45 -1.32
C PHE A 186 31.81 22.90 -1.33
N GLY A 187 32.63 22.30 -2.19
CA GLY A 187 33.96 22.81 -2.46
C GLY A 187 33.89 24.08 -3.31
N PHE A 188 34.92 24.92 -3.29
CA PHE A 188 34.89 26.14 -4.11
C PHE A 188 34.89 25.83 -5.61
N ASP A 189 35.47 24.71 -6.03
CA ASP A 189 35.41 24.22 -7.41
C ASP A 189 33.96 23.97 -7.88
N ASP A 190 33.04 23.64 -6.96
CA ASP A 190 31.62 23.49 -7.27
C ASP A 190 30.98 24.86 -7.61
N VAL A 191 31.39 25.91 -6.89
CA VAL A 191 30.98 27.31 -7.13
C VAL A 191 31.51 27.79 -8.48
N GLU A 192 32.78 27.52 -8.78
CA GLU A 192 33.39 27.89 -10.07
C GLU A 192 32.65 27.28 -11.25
N ARG A 193 32.27 25.99 -11.16
CA ARG A 193 31.47 25.34 -12.20
C ARG A 193 30.08 25.96 -12.34
N ALA A 194 29.39 26.23 -11.24
CA ALA A 194 28.06 26.85 -11.27
C ALA A 194 28.09 28.25 -11.91
N TYR A 195 29.14 29.04 -11.66
CA TYR A 195 29.30 30.39 -12.19
C TYR A 195 29.58 30.38 -13.69
N ARG A 196 30.46 29.48 -14.13
CA ARG A 196 30.77 29.28 -15.56
C ARG A 196 29.52 28.93 -16.37
N SER A 197 28.65 28.08 -15.82
CA SER A 197 27.39 27.72 -16.49
C SER A 197 26.43 28.90 -16.69
N LEU A 198 26.58 29.98 -15.93
CA LEU A 198 25.74 31.18 -16.02
C LEU A 198 26.48 32.43 -16.53
N GLY A 199 27.77 32.33 -16.89
CA GLY A 199 28.58 33.45 -17.36
C GLY A 199 28.87 34.51 -16.28
N LEU A 200 29.08 34.08 -15.03
CA LEU A 200 29.30 34.95 -13.86
C LEU A 200 30.72 34.88 -13.30
N GLU A 201 31.71 34.48 -14.10
CA GLU A 201 33.09 34.25 -13.68
C GLU A 201 33.78 35.50 -13.13
N ALA A 202 33.34 36.69 -13.55
CA ALA A 202 33.86 37.97 -13.04
C ALA A 202 33.66 38.16 -11.53
N ASP A 203 32.67 37.46 -10.93
CA ASP A 203 32.31 37.61 -9.52
C ASP A 203 33.02 36.60 -8.59
N LEU A 204 33.89 35.74 -9.13
CA LEU A 204 34.48 34.61 -8.39
C LEU A 204 35.31 35.04 -7.18
N GLU A 205 36.07 36.13 -7.27
CA GLU A 205 36.90 36.59 -6.16
C GLU A 205 36.08 37.12 -4.98
N ALA A 206 34.96 37.81 -5.26
CA ALA A 206 34.00 38.21 -4.24
C ALA A 206 33.38 36.98 -3.55
N ALA A 207 32.96 35.99 -4.34
CA ALA A 207 32.44 34.72 -3.81
C ALA A 207 33.47 33.95 -2.99
N ARG A 208 34.75 33.94 -3.41
CA ARG A 208 35.87 33.28 -2.70
C ARG A 208 36.17 33.93 -1.36
N ARG A 209 36.03 35.26 -1.30
CA ARG A 209 36.12 36.00 -0.05
C ARG A 209 34.97 35.65 0.89
N ALA A 210 33.73 35.72 0.41
CA ALA A 210 32.55 35.36 1.20
C ALA A 210 32.57 33.89 1.70
N TYR A 211 33.07 32.96 0.87
CA TYR A 211 33.26 31.55 1.25
C TYR A 211 34.21 31.39 2.44
N ARG A 212 35.21 32.27 2.58
CA ARG A 212 36.16 32.27 3.71
C ARG A 212 35.65 33.04 4.93
N GLU A 213 34.92 34.13 4.70
CA GLU A 213 34.52 35.09 5.75
C GLU A 213 33.16 34.79 6.38
N VAL A 214 32.37 33.86 5.84
CA VAL A 214 31.09 33.47 6.45
C VAL A 214 31.29 32.91 7.85
N ARG A 215 30.53 33.45 8.82
CA ARG A 215 30.58 33.05 10.23
C ARG A 215 29.28 32.34 10.59
N LEU A 216 29.36 31.19 11.27
CA LEU A 216 28.22 30.38 11.69
C LEU A 216 28.11 30.35 13.22
N ARG A 217 26.90 30.53 13.75
CA ARG A 217 26.53 30.25 15.13
C ARG A 217 25.75 28.94 15.17
N ASP A 218 26.37 27.87 15.66
CA ASP A 218 25.68 26.60 15.89
C ASP A 218 24.83 26.64 17.17
N VAL A 219 23.71 25.91 17.16
CA VAL A 219 22.83 25.74 18.33
C VAL A 219 23.30 24.51 19.11
N PHE A 220 23.54 24.65 20.42
CA PHE A 220 24.05 23.55 21.28
C PHE A 220 23.04 22.42 21.52
N ARG A 221 21.75 22.64 21.23
CA ARG A 221 20.71 21.60 21.21
C ARG A 221 19.74 21.88 20.07
N LEU A 222 19.74 20.98 19.08
CA LEU A 222 18.61 20.87 18.16
C LEU A 222 17.44 20.28 18.97
N PRO A 223 16.25 20.89 18.98
CA PRO A 223 15.05 20.16 19.38
C PRO A 223 14.96 18.91 18.51
N GLU A 224 14.70 17.74 19.09
CA GLU A 224 14.35 16.58 18.27
C GLU A 224 13.19 17.00 17.36
N LYS A 225 13.23 16.62 16.08
CA LYS A 225 12.18 16.85 15.09
C LYS A 225 10.93 16.04 15.51
N THR A 226 10.27 16.46 16.58
CA THR A 226 9.27 15.69 17.33
C THR A 226 7.84 16.08 17.00
N ALA A 227 7.63 17.14 16.24
CA ALA A 227 6.32 17.54 15.79
C ALA A 227 6.26 17.49 14.26
N GLU A 228 5.34 16.68 13.72
CA GLU A 228 4.77 17.00 12.41
C GLU A 228 4.28 18.46 12.48
N PRO A 229 4.79 19.36 11.63
CA PRO A 229 4.42 20.76 11.72
C PRO A 229 2.92 20.90 11.51
N SER A 230 2.28 21.77 12.31
CA SER A 230 0.86 22.10 12.12
C SER A 230 0.60 22.41 10.63
N PRO A 231 -0.45 21.83 10.03
CA PRO A 231 -0.80 22.10 8.65
C PRO A 231 -0.99 23.61 8.49
N VAL A 232 -0.18 24.25 7.65
CA VAL A 232 -0.51 25.59 7.16
C VAL A 232 -1.89 25.44 6.54
N ALA A 233 -2.86 26.21 7.02
CA ALA A 233 -4.22 26.16 6.51
C ALA A 233 -4.19 26.43 5.01
N VAL A 234 -4.32 25.37 4.20
CA VAL A 234 -4.38 25.51 2.75
C VAL A 234 -5.72 26.19 2.44
N PRO A 235 -5.73 27.31 1.70
CA PRO A 235 -6.98 27.96 1.34
C PRO A 235 -7.90 26.96 0.65
N ARG A 236 -9.16 26.88 1.09
CA ARG A 236 -10.14 25.97 0.51
C ARG A 236 -10.47 26.46 -0.90
N VAL A 237 -9.99 25.75 -1.92
CA VAL A 237 -10.31 26.05 -3.31
C VAL A 237 -11.68 25.42 -3.63
N PRO A 238 -12.70 26.21 -4.02
CA PRO A 238 -13.98 25.66 -4.46
C PRO A 238 -13.79 24.71 -5.66
N PRO A 239 -14.61 23.66 -5.80
CA PRO A 239 -14.53 22.78 -6.96
C PRO A 239 -14.82 23.55 -8.26
N LEU A 240 -14.14 23.18 -9.33
CA LEU A 240 -14.44 23.69 -10.67
C LEU A 240 -15.79 23.12 -11.12
N THR A 241 -16.88 23.88 -10.99
CA THR A 241 -18.23 23.40 -11.28
C THR A 241 -18.59 23.42 -12.77
N GLY A 242 -17.83 24.15 -13.59
CA GLY A 242 -18.04 24.26 -15.02
C GLY A 242 -16.74 24.47 -15.78
N GLN A 243 -16.81 24.25 -17.09
CA GLN A 243 -15.74 24.54 -18.03
C GLN A 243 -16.36 25.29 -19.21
N VAL A 244 -15.76 26.42 -19.59
CA VAL A 244 -16.05 27.11 -20.84
C VAL A 244 -14.93 26.72 -21.79
N CYS A 245 -15.23 25.91 -22.81
CA CYS A 245 -14.27 25.67 -23.89
C CYS A 245 -14.41 26.86 -24.86
N ASP A 246 -13.41 27.73 -24.88
CA ASP A 246 -13.35 28.82 -25.86
C ASP A 246 -13.36 28.25 -27.29
N PRO A 247 -13.88 29.00 -28.27
CA PRO A 247 -13.85 28.55 -29.65
C PRO A 247 -12.39 28.25 -30.08
N PRO A 248 -12.16 27.13 -30.79
CA PRO A 248 -10.86 26.76 -31.32
C PRO A 248 -10.12 27.91 -31.96
N MET A 249 -8.82 28.06 -31.66
CA MET A 249 -8.01 28.95 -32.48
C MET A 249 -7.96 28.40 -33.91
N PRO A 250 -7.98 29.25 -34.96
CA PRO A 250 -7.89 28.79 -36.35
C PRO A 250 -6.63 27.96 -36.65
N LEU A 251 -5.60 28.11 -35.83
CA LEU A 251 -4.33 27.43 -35.95
C LEU A 251 -4.41 26.01 -35.38
N LYS A 252 -4.42 25.00 -36.26
CA LYS A 252 -4.40 23.58 -35.89
C LYS A 252 -3.02 23.13 -35.41
N THR A 253 -2.63 23.55 -34.20
CA THR A 253 -1.34 23.25 -33.57
C THR A 253 -1.09 21.75 -33.37
N GLY A 254 -2.14 20.92 -33.42
CA GLY A 254 -2.01 19.46 -33.39
C GLY A 254 -1.26 18.88 -34.59
N SER A 255 -1.17 19.61 -35.72
CA SER A 255 -0.33 19.22 -36.85
C SER A 255 1.17 19.27 -36.55
N TRP A 256 1.59 20.00 -35.51
CA TRP A 256 3.00 20.19 -35.13
C TRP A 256 3.52 19.14 -34.15
N ARG A 257 2.65 18.24 -33.71
CA ARG A 257 2.98 17.30 -32.63
C ARG A 257 3.98 16.23 -33.09
N THR A 258 4.92 15.90 -32.22
CA THR A 258 5.82 14.73 -32.36
C THR A 258 5.32 13.52 -31.57
N GLN A 259 4.36 13.74 -30.67
CA GLN A 259 3.74 12.73 -29.82
C GLN A 259 2.26 13.05 -29.63
N ARG A 260 1.47 12.04 -29.29
CA ARG A 260 0.04 12.17 -28.97
C ARG A 260 -0.16 11.93 -27.48
N VAL A 261 -0.97 12.76 -26.85
CA VAL A 261 -1.45 12.48 -25.50
C VAL A 261 -2.79 11.75 -25.59
N GLU A 262 -2.92 10.68 -24.83
CA GLU A 262 -4.15 9.91 -24.72
C GLU A 262 -4.42 9.47 -23.28
N TYR A 263 -5.69 9.37 -22.94
CA TYR A 263 -6.10 8.69 -21.72
C TYR A 263 -5.88 7.20 -21.92
N GLN A 264 -5.17 6.60 -20.98
CA GLN A 264 -4.90 5.18 -20.98
C GLN A 264 -4.96 4.73 -19.53
N GLU A 265 -5.98 3.95 -19.22
CA GLU A 265 -6.00 3.23 -17.95
C GLU A 265 -4.87 2.21 -17.94
N ARG A 266 -4.23 2.07 -16.79
CA ARG A 266 -3.16 1.11 -16.56
C ARG A 266 -3.47 0.30 -15.31
N PRO A 267 -2.99 -0.96 -15.27
CA PRO A 267 -3.24 -1.84 -14.13
C PRO A 267 -2.81 -1.23 -12.80
N ALA A 268 -3.72 -1.19 -11.85
CA ALA A 268 -3.37 -0.91 -10.47
C ALA A 268 -2.69 -2.13 -9.84
N PRO A 269 -1.61 -1.95 -9.05
CA PRO A 269 -0.89 -3.09 -8.46
C PRO A 269 -1.75 -3.90 -7.48
N CYS A 270 -2.75 -3.28 -6.85
CA CYS A 270 -3.73 -3.95 -6.00
C CYS A 270 -4.72 -4.81 -6.80
N SER A 271 -5.20 -4.33 -7.95
CA SER A 271 -6.09 -5.08 -8.85
C SER A 271 -5.34 -6.28 -9.47
N VAL A 272 -4.12 -6.07 -9.98
CA VAL A 272 -3.25 -7.15 -10.49
C VAL A 272 -2.93 -8.16 -9.40
N GLY A 273 -2.66 -7.66 -8.19
CA GLY A 273 -2.35 -8.47 -7.01
C GLY A 273 -3.50 -9.32 -6.51
N CYS A 274 -4.76 -9.02 -6.87
CA CYS A 274 -5.93 -9.75 -6.41
C CYS A 274 -6.04 -11.13 -7.11
N PRO A 275 -6.02 -12.24 -6.36
CA PRO A 275 -6.17 -13.57 -6.96
C PRO A 275 -7.59 -13.86 -7.46
N ALA A 276 -8.61 -13.29 -6.80
CA ALA A 276 -9.99 -13.28 -7.27
C ALA A 276 -10.16 -12.43 -8.55
N GLY A 277 -9.21 -11.53 -8.84
CA GLY A 277 -9.23 -10.63 -9.99
C GLY A 277 -10.30 -9.54 -9.85
N ASN A 278 -10.43 -8.99 -8.64
CA ASN A 278 -11.29 -7.85 -8.35
C ASN A 278 -10.71 -6.58 -8.99
N ASP A 279 -11.60 -5.74 -9.51
CA ASP A 279 -11.29 -4.35 -9.84
C ASP A 279 -11.27 -3.52 -8.55
N VAL A 280 -10.10 -3.50 -7.90
CA VAL A 280 -9.91 -2.87 -6.58
C VAL A 280 -10.10 -1.35 -6.67
N VAL A 281 -9.50 -0.72 -7.68
CA VAL A 281 -9.61 0.73 -7.82
C VAL A 281 -11.03 1.13 -8.21
N GLY A 282 -11.67 0.42 -9.14
CA GLY A 282 -13.03 0.72 -9.57
C GLY A 282 -14.04 0.63 -8.43
N PHE A 283 -14.02 -0.44 -7.61
CA PHE A 283 -14.99 -0.53 -6.51
C PHE A 283 -14.75 0.56 -5.46
N ILE A 284 -13.49 0.94 -5.19
CA ILE A 284 -13.17 2.00 -4.23
C ILE A 284 -13.61 3.36 -4.78
N GLN A 285 -13.39 3.65 -6.07
CA GLN A 285 -13.88 4.88 -6.70
C GLN A 285 -15.41 4.97 -6.67
N ALA A 286 -16.09 3.88 -6.99
CA ALA A 286 -17.55 3.79 -6.94
C ALA A 286 -18.06 3.97 -5.50
N LEU A 287 -17.39 3.36 -4.51
CA LEU A 287 -17.77 3.53 -3.10
C LEU A 287 -17.73 5.00 -2.66
N ARG A 288 -16.76 5.77 -3.15
CA ARG A 288 -16.63 7.21 -2.86
C ARG A 288 -17.65 8.07 -3.59
N SER A 289 -17.88 7.76 -4.87
CA SER A 289 -18.59 8.68 -5.78
C SER A 289 -20.07 8.33 -5.96
N ASP A 290 -20.37 7.04 -6.02
CA ASP A 290 -21.67 6.50 -6.44
C ASP A 290 -22.36 5.68 -5.33
N GLY A 291 -21.63 5.38 -4.24
CA GLY A 291 -22.12 4.70 -3.05
C GLY A 291 -21.95 3.17 -3.07
N ILE A 292 -22.48 2.54 -2.01
CA ILE A 292 -22.24 1.13 -1.68
C ILE A 292 -22.74 0.18 -2.77
N GLU A 293 -23.90 0.46 -3.38
CA GLU A 293 -24.48 -0.41 -4.40
C GLU A 293 -23.66 -0.45 -5.70
N ALA A 294 -23.07 0.69 -6.08
CA ALA A 294 -22.20 0.76 -7.24
C ALA A 294 -20.90 -0.03 -7.00
N ALA A 295 -20.31 0.11 -5.81
CA ALA A 295 -19.14 -0.67 -5.40
C ALA A 295 -19.45 -2.19 -5.36
N ALA A 296 -20.60 -2.56 -4.79
CA ALA A 296 -21.05 -3.95 -4.73
C ALA A 296 -21.22 -4.54 -6.14
N ARG A 297 -21.79 -3.78 -7.08
CA ARG A 297 -21.94 -4.20 -8.49
C ARG A 297 -20.59 -4.52 -9.12
N ILE A 298 -19.57 -3.70 -8.87
CA ILE A 298 -18.22 -3.92 -9.41
C ILE A 298 -17.59 -5.18 -8.81
N LEU A 299 -17.63 -5.35 -7.48
CA LEU A 299 -17.08 -6.55 -6.82
C LEU A 299 -17.76 -7.84 -7.32
N GLN A 300 -19.09 -7.84 -7.41
CA GLN A 300 -19.89 -9.00 -7.80
C GLN A 300 -19.61 -9.52 -9.22
N ARG A 301 -19.00 -8.71 -10.11
CA ARG A 301 -18.53 -9.16 -11.44
C ARG A 301 -17.43 -10.22 -11.34
N THR A 302 -16.75 -10.29 -10.20
CA THR A 302 -15.49 -11.03 -10.05
C THR A 302 -15.51 -12.04 -8.92
N GLN A 303 -16.25 -11.75 -7.85
CA GLN A 303 -16.28 -12.58 -6.66
C GLN A 303 -17.69 -12.59 -6.03
N PRO A 304 -18.24 -13.75 -5.61
CA PRO A 304 -19.59 -13.82 -5.05
C PRO A 304 -19.66 -13.83 -3.52
N LEU A 305 -18.53 -13.78 -2.83
CA LEU A 305 -18.39 -13.92 -1.38
C LEU A 305 -17.71 -12.70 -0.71
N PRO A 306 -18.17 -11.44 -0.92
CA PRO A 306 -17.53 -10.23 -0.39
C PRO A 306 -17.57 -10.18 1.13
N SER A 307 -18.64 -10.72 1.74
CA SER A 307 -18.78 -10.82 3.20
C SER A 307 -17.74 -11.75 3.81
N VAL A 308 -17.31 -12.77 3.05
CA VAL A 308 -16.29 -13.74 3.46
C VAL A 308 -14.88 -13.19 3.20
N CYS A 309 -14.59 -12.73 1.99
CA CYS A 309 -13.25 -12.25 1.62
C CYS A 309 -12.77 -11.10 2.49
N GLY A 310 -13.66 -10.16 2.83
CA GLY A 310 -13.34 -9.06 3.74
C GLY A 310 -12.95 -9.49 5.16
N ARG A 311 -13.12 -10.76 5.53
CA ARG A 311 -12.76 -11.31 6.84
C ARG A 311 -11.54 -12.23 6.80
N VAL A 312 -11.50 -13.13 5.82
CA VAL A 312 -10.55 -14.26 5.82
C VAL A 312 -9.41 -14.12 4.81
N CYS A 313 -9.45 -13.09 3.96
CA CYS A 313 -8.43 -12.89 2.94
C CYS A 313 -7.09 -12.42 3.56
N PRO A 314 -5.94 -12.94 3.09
CA PRO A 314 -4.62 -12.42 3.46
C PRO A 314 -4.30 -11.06 2.82
N ALA A 315 -5.22 -10.48 2.06
CA ALA A 315 -5.15 -9.15 1.46
C ALA A 315 -3.86 -8.86 0.65
N PRO A 316 -3.49 -9.70 -0.34
CA PRO A 316 -2.32 -9.45 -1.20
C PRO A 316 -2.41 -8.12 -1.97
N CYS A 317 -3.62 -7.60 -2.16
CA CYS A 317 -3.87 -6.28 -2.73
C CYS A 317 -3.32 -5.13 -1.85
N MET A 318 -3.32 -5.29 -0.53
CA MET A 318 -2.79 -4.32 0.43
C MET A 318 -1.26 -4.34 0.43
N SER A 319 -0.65 -5.54 0.43
CA SER A 319 0.81 -5.71 0.40
C SER A 319 1.48 -5.16 -0.87
N ARG A 320 0.70 -4.97 -1.95
CA ARG A 320 1.17 -4.38 -3.22
C ARG A 320 0.75 -2.93 -3.42
N CYS A 321 0.10 -2.31 -2.42
CA CYS A 321 -0.41 -0.95 -2.56
C CYS A 321 0.75 0.06 -2.65
N ASN A 322 0.79 0.88 -3.70
CA ASN A 322 1.79 1.95 -3.85
C ASN A 322 1.80 2.97 -2.69
N ARG A 323 0.71 3.06 -1.93
CA ARG A 323 0.60 3.97 -0.78
C ARG A 323 1.46 3.55 0.42
N ILE A 324 1.98 2.31 0.43
CA ILE A 324 2.96 1.86 1.44
C ILE A 324 4.18 2.79 1.47
N GLU A 325 4.66 3.23 0.31
CA GLU A 325 5.81 4.15 0.16
C GLU A 325 5.50 5.59 0.59
N TYR A 326 4.25 5.87 1.00
CA TYR A 326 3.79 7.20 1.39
C TYR A 326 3.41 7.25 2.87
N ASP A 327 2.28 6.67 3.25
CA ASP A 327 1.73 6.73 4.61
C ASP A 327 0.94 5.47 5.00
N GLY A 328 1.29 4.32 4.39
CA GLY A 328 0.69 3.02 4.68
C GLY A 328 -0.41 2.62 3.70
N ALA A 329 -0.56 1.31 3.46
CA ALA A 329 -1.52 0.77 2.51
C ALA A 329 -2.97 1.23 2.79
N VAL A 330 -3.79 1.27 1.74
CA VAL A 330 -5.24 1.41 1.89
C VAL A 330 -5.80 0.12 2.47
N ASN A 331 -6.71 0.20 3.45
CA ASN A 331 -7.33 -0.96 4.07
C ASN A 331 -8.42 -1.60 3.17
N ILE A 332 -7.98 -2.14 2.03
CA ILE A 332 -8.84 -2.65 0.95
C ILE A 332 -9.72 -3.81 1.43
N ARG A 333 -9.18 -4.72 2.25
CA ARG A 333 -9.91 -5.87 2.80
C ARG A 333 -11.12 -5.40 3.62
N SER A 334 -10.93 -4.38 4.47
CA SER A 334 -11.99 -3.90 5.33
C SER A 334 -12.99 -3.01 4.57
N LEU A 335 -12.59 -2.35 3.50
CA LEU A 335 -13.52 -1.70 2.56
C LEU A 335 -14.37 -2.74 1.81
N GLU A 336 -13.78 -3.85 1.36
CA GLU A 336 -14.51 -4.98 0.77
C GLU A 336 -15.51 -5.58 1.78
N ARG A 337 -15.09 -5.74 3.04
CA ARG A 337 -15.97 -6.14 4.15
C ARG A 337 -17.12 -5.15 4.34
N TRP A 338 -16.82 -3.85 4.35
CA TRP A 338 -17.82 -2.79 4.52
C TRP A 338 -18.91 -2.89 3.44
N VAL A 339 -18.51 -3.01 2.17
CA VAL A 339 -19.44 -3.18 1.05
C VAL A 339 -20.23 -4.46 1.18
N GLY A 340 -19.57 -5.59 1.48
CA GLY A 340 -20.23 -6.88 1.69
C GLY A 340 -21.25 -6.84 2.83
N ASP A 341 -20.96 -6.11 3.91
CA ASP A 341 -21.82 -6.04 5.08
C ASP A 341 -23.04 -5.13 4.92
N HIS A 342 -22.95 -4.07 4.09
CA HIS A 342 -23.95 -3.00 4.04
C HIS A 342 -24.74 -2.88 2.73
N HIS A 343 -24.38 -3.60 1.66
CA HIS A 343 -25.17 -3.53 0.43
C HIS A 343 -26.58 -4.12 0.62
N ALA A 344 -27.58 -3.55 -0.05
CA ALA A 344 -29.00 -3.85 0.09
C ALA A 344 -29.45 -5.11 -0.69
N GLY A 345 -28.58 -6.11 -0.78
CA GLY A 345 -28.90 -7.38 -1.46
C GLY A 345 -28.89 -7.33 -2.98
N LEU A 346 -28.20 -6.36 -3.61
CA LEU A 346 -28.01 -6.30 -5.07
C LEU A 346 -27.76 -7.68 -5.70
N LEU A 347 -28.56 -7.98 -6.71
CA LEU A 347 -28.42 -9.15 -7.58
C LEU A 347 -28.09 -8.69 -9.01
N LEU A 348 -26.99 -9.22 -9.56
CA LEU A 348 -26.72 -9.08 -10.98
C LEU A 348 -27.75 -9.89 -11.78
N GLN A 349 -28.14 -9.37 -12.93
CA GLN A 349 -29.07 -10.05 -13.82
C GLN A 349 -28.32 -11.08 -14.66
N PRO A 350 -28.76 -12.36 -14.71
CA PRO A 350 -28.22 -13.35 -15.62
C PRO A 350 -28.35 -12.92 -17.09
N GLU A 351 -27.35 -13.29 -17.88
CA GLU A 351 -27.40 -13.20 -19.34
C GLU A 351 -28.46 -14.15 -19.92
N ARG A 352 -28.83 -13.92 -21.18
CA ARG A 352 -29.70 -14.80 -21.95
C ARG A 352 -28.89 -15.48 -23.04
N PRO A 353 -28.28 -16.64 -22.77
CA PRO A 353 -27.42 -17.30 -23.74
C PRO A 353 -28.23 -17.78 -24.94
N LYS A 354 -27.60 -17.81 -26.12
CA LYS A 354 -28.22 -18.34 -27.35
C LYS A 354 -28.59 -19.81 -27.22
N VAL A 355 -27.77 -20.57 -26.49
CA VAL A 355 -27.97 -21.99 -26.18
C VAL A 355 -27.86 -22.15 -24.67
N LYS A 356 -28.96 -22.57 -24.04
CA LYS A 356 -28.97 -22.90 -22.63
C LYS A 356 -28.40 -24.31 -22.43
N LYS A 357 -27.59 -24.48 -21.38
CA LYS A 357 -26.89 -25.72 -21.04
C LYS A 357 -26.99 -26.00 -19.55
N SER A 358 -26.71 -27.24 -19.17
CA SER A 358 -26.73 -27.71 -17.79
C SER A 358 -25.33 -28.11 -17.33
N PHE A 359 -24.94 -27.65 -16.14
CA PHE A 359 -23.63 -27.95 -15.56
C PHE A 359 -23.76 -28.47 -14.12
N ALA A 360 -22.95 -29.48 -13.78
CA ALA A 360 -22.82 -29.93 -12.40
C ALA A 360 -21.51 -29.47 -11.78
N VAL A 361 -21.59 -28.99 -10.53
CA VAL A 361 -20.45 -28.53 -9.74
C VAL A 361 -20.33 -29.42 -8.51
N VAL A 362 -19.27 -30.22 -8.44
CA VAL A 362 -19.02 -31.18 -7.35
C VAL A 362 -18.14 -30.51 -6.30
N GLY A 363 -18.73 -30.21 -5.15
CA GLY A 363 -18.14 -29.49 -4.02
C GLY A 363 -18.61 -28.04 -3.94
N SER A 364 -19.09 -27.63 -2.75
CA SER A 364 -19.64 -26.29 -2.51
C SER A 364 -18.70 -25.36 -1.73
N GLY A 365 -17.39 -25.63 -1.78
CA GLY A 365 -16.37 -24.71 -1.27
C GLY A 365 -16.32 -23.39 -2.06
N PRO A 366 -15.39 -22.47 -1.72
CA PRO A 366 -15.29 -21.17 -2.38
C PRO A 366 -15.15 -21.24 -3.91
N ALA A 367 -14.40 -22.24 -4.41
CA ALA A 367 -14.22 -22.46 -5.84
C ALA A 367 -15.51 -22.91 -6.53
N GLY A 368 -16.23 -23.87 -5.94
CA GLY A 368 -17.50 -24.36 -6.47
C GLY A 368 -18.58 -23.28 -6.46
N LEU A 369 -18.72 -22.56 -5.35
CA LEU A 369 -19.62 -21.40 -5.25
C LEU A 369 -19.29 -20.32 -6.28
N SER A 370 -18.00 -20.02 -6.50
CA SER A 370 -17.59 -19.06 -7.53
C SER A 370 -17.84 -19.55 -8.94
N ALA A 371 -17.68 -20.84 -9.20
CA ALA A 371 -17.95 -21.42 -10.51
C ALA A 371 -19.46 -21.42 -10.79
N ALA A 372 -20.28 -21.83 -9.82
CA ALA A 372 -21.73 -21.81 -9.92
C ALA A 372 -22.27 -20.39 -10.17
N TRP A 373 -21.78 -19.39 -9.41
CA TRP A 373 -22.09 -17.98 -9.65
C TRP A 373 -21.79 -17.56 -11.09
N THR A 374 -20.61 -17.92 -11.60
CA THR A 374 -20.17 -17.54 -12.95
C THR A 374 -21.05 -18.17 -14.03
N LEU A 375 -21.37 -19.46 -13.91
CA LEU A 375 -22.22 -20.17 -14.87
C LEU A 375 -23.66 -19.69 -14.83
N ALA A 376 -24.19 -19.43 -13.63
CA ALA A 376 -25.55 -18.93 -13.45
C ALA A 376 -25.71 -17.50 -13.98
N LEU A 377 -24.71 -16.62 -13.79
CA LEU A 377 -24.71 -15.29 -14.41
C LEU A 377 -24.61 -15.34 -15.93
N ALA A 378 -23.96 -16.37 -16.50
CA ALA A 378 -24.00 -16.62 -17.94
C ALA A 378 -25.34 -17.22 -18.42
N GLY A 379 -26.30 -17.44 -17.53
CA GLY A 379 -27.67 -17.87 -17.84
C GLY A 379 -27.85 -19.38 -18.03
N HIS A 380 -26.91 -20.20 -17.55
CA HIS A 380 -26.96 -21.65 -17.62
C HIS A 380 -27.59 -22.29 -16.37
N ASP A 381 -28.12 -23.51 -16.52
CA ASP A 381 -28.63 -24.29 -15.40
C ASP A 381 -27.46 -24.93 -14.64
N VAL A 382 -27.48 -24.82 -13.31
CA VAL A 382 -26.37 -25.25 -12.46
C VAL A 382 -26.89 -26.01 -11.26
N THR A 383 -26.34 -27.21 -11.04
CA THR A 383 -26.59 -27.99 -9.83
C THR A 383 -25.29 -28.16 -9.03
N LEU A 384 -25.29 -27.71 -7.78
CA LEU A 384 -24.24 -27.94 -6.78
C LEU A 384 -24.47 -29.29 -6.09
N TYR A 385 -23.46 -30.13 -6.05
CA TYR A 385 -23.44 -31.40 -5.33
C TYR A 385 -22.47 -31.30 -4.16
N GLU A 386 -22.97 -31.42 -2.93
CA GLU A 386 -22.20 -31.30 -1.69
C GLU A 386 -22.31 -32.57 -0.86
N ARG A 387 -21.17 -33.03 -0.34
CA ARG A 387 -21.09 -34.22 0.51
C ARG A 387 -21.71 -33.96 1.87
N GLU A 388 -21.41 -32.82 2.47
CA GLU A 388 -21.88 -32.45 3.80
C GLU A 388 -23.36 -32.00 3.76
N ASP A 389 -23.97 -31.79 4.92
CA ASP A 389 -25.39 -31.41 5.06
C ASP A 389 -25.68 -29.98 4.59
N GLN A 390 -24.66 -29.11 4.62
CA GLN A 390 -24.75 -27.69 4.25
C GLN A 390 -23.63 -27.24 3.32
N LEU A 391 -23.93 -26.22 2.51
CA LEU A 391 -23.00 -25.64 1.54
C LEU A 391 -21.91 -24.77 2.19
N GLY A 392 -20.73 -24.68 1.58
CA GLY A 392 -19.68 -23.73 1.94
C GLY A 392 -18.30 -24.35 2.18
N GLY A 393 -18.20 -25.67 2.27
CA GLY A 393 -16.94 -26.39 2.50
C GLY A 393 -16.17 -25.87 3.72
N LEU A 394 -14.86 -25.65 3.58
CA LEU A 394 -14.00 -25.15 4.68
C LEU A 394 -14.45 -23.78 5.24
N LEU A 395 -15.21 -22.97 4.50
CA LEU A 395 -15.77 -21.73 5.06
C LEU A 395 -16.76 -22.03 6.19
N ARG A 396 -17.52 -23.11 6.07
CA ARG A 396 -18.52 -23.52 7.06
C ARG A 396 -17.92 -24.38 8.16
N TYR A 397 -17.11 -25.36 7.78
CA TYR A 397 -16.62 -26.39 8.70
C TYR A 397 -15.20 -26.14 9.21
N GLY A 398 -14.38 -25.35 8.52
CA GLY A 398 -12.99 -25.11 8.91
C GLY A 398 -12.76 -23.79 9.65
N ILE A 399 -13.36 -22.70 9.17
CA ILE A 399 -13.11 -21.36 9.70
C ILE A 399 -13.97 -21.09 10.95
N PRO A 400 -13.38 -20.70 12.09
CA PRO A 400 -14.13 -20.45 13.34
C PRO A 400 -15.16 -19.31 13.23
N ALA A 401 -16.22 -19.39 14.04
CA ALA A 401 -17.31 -18.40 14.05
C ALA A 401 -16.88 -16.99 14.49
N TYR A 402 -15.89 -16.88 15.39
CA TYR A 402 -15.34 -15.58 15.79
C TYR A 402 -14.60 -14.85 14.66
N ARG A 403 -14.31 -15.57 13.56
CA ARG A 403 -13.60 -15.04 12.38
C ARG A 403 -14.51 -14.95 11.16
N LEU A 404 -15.37 -15.95 10.97
CA LEU A 404 -16.41 -15.96 9.94
C LEU A 404 -17.75 -16.36 10.55
N PRO A 405 -18.60 -15.37 10.90
CA PRO A 405 -19.92 -15.64 11.44
C PRO A 405 -20.79 -16.41 10.42
N PRO A 406 -21.52 -17.46 10.83
CA PRO A 406 -22.33 -18.29 9.91
C PRO A 406 -23.31 -17.48 9.07
N GLU A 407 -23.96 -16.48 9.64
CA GLU A 407 -24.95 -15.64 8.97
C GLU A 407 -24.36 -14.82 7.81
N ARG A 408 -23.06 -14.49 7.88
CA ARG A 408 -22.35 -13.79 6.80
C ARG A 408 -22.13 -14.70 5.59
N LEU A 409 -21.80 -15.96 5.86
CA LEU A 409 -21.67 -16.98 4.82
C LEU A 409 -23.03 -17.34 4.21
N GLU A 410 -24.05 -17.55 5.04
CA GLU A 410 -25.43 -17.82 4.60
C GLU A 410 -25.94 -16.74 3.66
N ARG A 411 -25.72 -15.47 3.97
CA ARG A 411 -26.12 -14.35 3.11
C ARG A 411 -25.51 -14.43 1.71
N ASP A 412 -24.22 -14.71 1.62
CA ASP A 412 -23.53 -14.80 0.34
C ASP A 412 -23.97 -16.05 -0.45
N ILE A 413 -24.18 -17.19 0.22
CA ILE A 413 -24.68 -18.43 -0.41
C ILE A 413 -26.11 -18.24 -0.90
N ALA A 414 -27.00 -17.66 -0.10
CA ALA A 414 -28.40 -17.39 -0.47
C ALA A 414 -28.49 -16.51 -1.72
N ARG A 415 -27.59 -15.53 -1.86
CA ARG A 415 -27.48 -14.72 -3.08
C ARG A 415 -27.09 -15.56 -4.30
N ILE A 416 -26.16 -16.50 -4.17
CA ILE A 416 -25.79 -17.40 -5.28
C ILE A 416 -26.98 -18.27 -5.67
N LEU A 417 -27.67 -18.87 -4.69
CA LEU A 417 -28.84 -19.71 -4.93
C LEU A 417 -30.00 -18.93 -5.57
N SER A 418 -30.15 -17.64 -5.24
CA SER A 418 -31.19 -16.77 -5.83
C SER A 418 -31.08 -16.57 -7.35
N LEU A 419 -29.93 -16.93 -7.95
CA LEU A 419 -29.76 -16.97 -9.40
C LEU A 419 -30.38 -18.22 -10.06
N GLY A 420 -31.05 -19.08 -9.29
CA GLY A 420 -31.61 -20.34 -9.78
C GLY A 420 -30.63 -21.52 -9.72
N VAL A 421 -29.54 -21.41 -8.95
CA VAL A 421 -28.63 -22.52 -8.71
C VAL A 421 -29.30 -23.54 -7.79
N GLU A 422 -29.41 -24.79 -8.25
CA GLU A 422 -29.90 -25.90 -7.44
C GLU A 422 -28.79 -26.43 -6.52
N ALA A 423 -29.17 -26.89 -5.32
CA ALA A 423 -28.24 -27.48 -4.37
C ALA A 423 -28.74 -28.86 -3.91
N ARG A 424 -27.88 -29.87 -4.02
CA ARG A 424 -28.07 -31.21 -3.48
C ARG A 424 -26.99 -31.43 -2.42
N THR A 425 -27.40 -31.49 -1.16
CA THR A 425 -26.50 -31.75 -0.01
C THR A 425 -26.63 -33.20 0.47
N GLY A 426 -25.68 -33.65 1.28
CA GLY A 426 -25.65 -35.04 1.76
C GLY A 426 -25.33 -36.07 0.67
N CYS A 427 -24.84 -35.64 -0.50
CA CYS A 427 -24.53 -36.50 -1.64
C CYS A 427 -23.02 -36.62 -1.85
N ARG A 428 -22.43 -37.74 -1.42
CA ARG A 428 -21.05 -38.08 -1.77
C ARG A 428 -21.02 -38.62 -3.20
N ILE A 429 -20.34 -37.90 -4.09
CA ILE A 429 -20.09 -38.35 -5.46
C ILE A 429 -18.91 -39.31 -5.45
N ASP A 430 -19.11 -40.51 -6.01
CA ASP A 430 -18.06 -41.49 -6.26
C ASP A 430 -17.73 -41.58 -7.77
N LYS A 431 -16.86 -42.52 -8.15
CA LYS A 431 -16.45 -42.71 -9.55
C LYS A 431 -17.62 -43.02 -10.48
N THR A 432 -18.62 -43.76 -10.01
CA THR A 432 -19.78 -44.19 -10.81
C THR A 432 -20.73 -43.01 -10.98
N ALA A 433 -21.10 -42.36 -9.87
CA ALA A 433 -21.93 -41.17 -9.87
C ALA A 433 -21.31 -40.05 -10.72
N LEU A 434 -19.98 -39.92 -10.74
CA LEU A 434 -19.33 -38.92 -11.59
C LEU A 434 -19.55 -39.15 -13.09
N ARG A 435 -19.59 -40.42 -13.54
CA ARG A 435 -19.90 -40.74 -14.94
C ARG A 435 -21.37 -40.50 -15.26
N GLU A 436 -22.26 -40.82 -14.32
CA GLU A 436 -23.70 -40.56 -14.45
C GLU A 436 -23.95 -39.06 -14.59
N LEU A 437 -23.33 -38.23 -13.74
CA LEU A 437 -23.41 -36.77 -13.84
C LEU A 437 -22.89 -36.24 -15.18
N LEU A 438 -21.83 -36.82 -15.73
CA LEU A 438 -21.32 -36.42 -17.05
C LEU A 438 -22.29 -36.79 -18.18
N ALA A 439 -23.10 -37.84 -18.00
CA ALA A 439 -24.14 -38.22 -18.96
C ALA A 439 -25.40 -37.34 -18.83
N GLU A 440 -25.68 -36.81 -17.64
CA GLU A 440 -26.84 -35.96 -17.35
C GLU A 440 -26.62 -34.47 -17.64
N HIS A 441 -25.36 -33.99 -17.56
CA HIS A 441 -25.00 -32.59 -17.72
C HIS A 441 -24.04 -32.37 -18.90
N ASP A 442 -24.09 -31.18 -19.50
CA ASP A 442 -23.20 -30.81 -20.62
C ASP A 442 -21.73 -30.65 -20.19
N GLY A 443 -21.47 -30.49 -18.89
CA GLY A 443 -20.11 -30.42 -18.35
C GLY A 443 -20.06 -30.41 -16.83
N LEU A 444 -18.88 -30.76 -16.30
CA LEU A 444 -18.63 -30.91 -14.87
C LEU A 444 -17.50 -30.01 -14.38
N LEU A 445 -17.66 -29.48 -13.17
CA LEU A 445 -16.60 -28.86 -12.39
C LEU A 445 -16.30 -29.67 -11.13
N LEU A 446 -15.03 -30.01 -10.94
CA LEU A 446 -14.54 -30.70 -9.75
C LEU A 446 -13.89 -29.70 -8.81
N ALA A 447 -14.61 -29.37 -7.73
CA ALA A 447 -14.24 -28.37 -6.72
C ALA A 447 -14.15 -28.99 -5.31
N THR A 448 -13.68 -30.25 -5.23
CA THR A 448 -13.70 -31.06 -4.00
C THR A 448 -12.64 -30.66 -2.96
N GLY A 449 -11.74 -29.75 -3.30
CA GLY A 449 -10.70 -29.28 -2.39
C GLY A 449 -9.66 -30.36 -2.05
N LEU A 450 -9.13 -30.31 -0.82
CA LEU A 450 -8.15 -31.26 -0.32
C LEU A 450 -8.79 -32.07 0.81
N ASP A 451 -8.86 -33.38 0.68
CA ASP A 451 -9.58 -34.25 1.61
C ASP A 451 -8.65 -35.24 2.34
N VAL A 452 -7.39 -35.37 1.91
CA VAL A 452 -6.43 -36.30 2.51
C VAL A 452 -5.57 -35.59 3.55
N TRP A 453 -5.74 -35.95 4.82
CA TRP A 453 -4.96 -35.39 5.93
C TRP A 453 -3.49 -35.80 5.86
N ARG A 454 -2.58 -34.85 6.07
CA ARG A 454 -1.16 -35.19 6.22
C ARG A 454 -0.89 -35.75 7.60
N ARG A 455 -0.23 -36.91 7.63
CA ARG A 455 0.27 -37.54 8.85
C ARG A 455 1.56 -36.87 9.32
N ALA A 456 1.76 -36.84 10.64
CA ALA A 456 3.04 -36.53 11.26
C ALA A 456 4.07 -37.64 10.96
N ALA A 457 3.61 -38.88 10.81
CA ALA A 457 4.43 -40.06 10.54
C ALA A 457 5.56 -40.25 11.57
N VAL A 458 5.21 -40.08 12.85
CA VAL A 458 6.10 -40.26 14.01
C VAL A 458 5.53 -41.32 14.96
N PRO A 459 6.36 -41.99 15.78
CA PRO A 459 5.88 -42.90 16.80
C PRO A 459 4.85 -42.22 17.71
N GLY A 460 3.77 -42.94 18.04
CA GLY A 460 2.70 -42.45 18.94
C GLY A 460 1.62 -41.57 18.27
N GLU A 461 1.64 -41.40 16.95
CA GLU A 461 0.60 -40.64 16.22
C GLU A 461 -0.83 -41.14 16.46
N ASP A 462 -1.01 -42.44 16.70
CA ASP A 462 -2.33 -43.06 16.90
C ASP A 462 -2.75 -43.11 18.40
N LEU A 463 -2.00 -42.46 19.31
CA LEU A 463 -2.36 -42.38 20.73
C LEU A 463 -3.66 -41.58 20.94
N ALA A 464 -4.46 -41.98 21.93
CA ALA A 464 -5.63 -41.21 22.31
C ALA A 464 -5.23 -39.77 22.73
N GLY A 465 -5.96 -38.77 22.24
CA GLY A 465 -5.66 -37.35 22.50
C GLY A 465 -4.77 -36.68 21.45
N VAL A 466 -4.27 -37.43 20.45
CA VAL A 466 -3.72 -36.89 19.20
C VAL A 466 -4.85 -36.83 18.17
N GLU A 467 -5.13 -35.65 17.63
CA GLU A 467 -6.25 -35.42 16.70
C GLU A 467 -5.84 -34.52 15.53
N GLN A 468 -6.47 -34.69 14.38
CA GLN A 468 -6.38 -33.73 13.28
C GLN A 468 -7.06 -32.41 13.66
N GLY A 469 -6.33 -31.30 13.58
CA GLY A 469 -6.82 -30.00 14.04
C GLY A 469 -8.03 -29.49 13.25
N LEU A 470 -8.11 -29.79 11.95
CA LEU A 470 -9.28 -29.43 11.14
C LEU A 470 -10.51 -30.28 11.46
N ALA A 471 -10.35 -31.53 11.90
CA ALA A 471 -11.47 -32.33 12.41
C ALA A 471 -12.00 -31.78 13.74
N TYR A 472 -11.09 -31.33 14.62
CA TYR A 472 -11.44 -30.61 15.84
C TYR A 472 -12.21 -29.31 15.55
N LEU A 473 -11.74 -28.51 14.59
CA LEU A 473 -12.43 -27.27 14.16
C LEU A 473 -13.82 -27.55 13.57
N ALA A 474 -13.97 -28.59 12.75
CA ALA A 474 -15.26 -29.00 12.20
C ALA A 474 -16.24 -29.40 13.29
N ARG A 475 -15.80 -30.19 14.28
CA ARG A 475 -16.62 -30.55 15.44
C ARG A 475 -17.01 -29.32 16.26
N ALA A 476 -16.11 -28.36 16.44
CA ALA A 476 -16.40 -27.11 17.16
C ALA A 476 -17.47 -26.29 16.43
N ARG A 477 -17.39 -26.21 15.10
CA ARG A 477 -18.37 -25.51 14.26
C ARG A 477 -19.76 -26.14 14.29
N GLN A 478 -19.82 -27.46 14.44
CA GLN A 478 -21.07 -28.22 14.51
C GLN A 478 -21.67 -28.28 15.93
N GLY A 479 -21.06 -27.59 16.91
CA GLY A 479 -21.53 -27.60 18.30
C GLY A 479 -21.33 -28.95 19.01
N GLY A 480 -20.41 -29.78 18.51
CA GLY A 480 -20.05 -31.05 19.15
C GLY A 480 -19.23 -30.87 20.43
N ASP A 481 -18.89 -31.98 21.09
CA ASP A 481 -18.05 -31.94 22.29
C ASP A 481 -16.60 -31.58 21.94
N VAL A 482 -16.21 -30.36 22.29
CA VAL A 482 -14.89 -29.78 22.01
C VAL A 482 -14.22 -29.21 23.24
N ARG A 483 -14.73 -29.52 24.44
CA ARG A 483 -14.12 -29.04 25.68
C ARG A 483 -12.73 -29.63 25.82
N LEU A 484 -11.76 -28.75 26.02
CA LEU A 484 -10.39 -29.09 26.31
C LEU A 484 -10.07 -28.69 27.76
N SER A 485 -9.02 -29.29 28.30
CA SER A 485 -8.44 -28.97 29.62
C SER A 485 -6.96 -29.31 29.58
N GLY A 486 -6.19 -28.74 30.50
CA GLY A 486 -4.75 -28.93 30.56
C GLY A 486 -4.03 -28.24 29.41
N HIS A 487 -2.88 -28.80 29.04
CA HIS A 487 -1.97 -28.23 28.05
C HIS A 487 -2.19 -28.84 26.66
N VAL A 488 -2.55 -28.00 25.70
CA VAL A 488 -2.77 -28.39 24.30
C VAL A 488 -1.59 -27.94 23.45
N VAL A 489 -0.99 -28.87 22.69
CA VAL A 489 0.04 -28.55 21.70
C VAL A 489 -0.56 -28.60 20.31
N VAL A 490 -0.48 -27.49 19.57
CA VAL A 490 -0.88 -27.41 18.17
C VAL A 490 0.37 -27.49 17.28
N VAL A 491 0.41 -28.45 16.36
CA VAL A 491 1.55 -28.64 15.46
C VAL A 491 1.24 -28.06 14.09
N GLY A 492 1.86 -26.95 13.72
CA GLY A 492 1.67 -26.29 12.43
C GLY A 492 1.93 -24.79 12.51
N GLY A 493 1.85 -24.09 11.37
CA GLY A 493 2.06 -22.64 11.31
C GLY A 493 1.15 -21.89 10.32
N GLY A 494 0.18 -22.59 9.72
CA GLY A 494 -0.81 -21.98 8.82
C GLY A 494 -2.06 -21.51 9.56
N ASN A 495 -3.00 -20.92 8.81
CA ASN A 495 -4.23 -20.38 9.39
C ASN A 495 -5.00 -21.42 10.21
N SER A 496 -5.06 -22.68 9.76
CA SER A 496 -5.69 -23.77 10.52
C SER A 496 -5.04 -24.04 11.87
N ALA A 497 -3.73 -23.82 12.01
CA ALA A 497 -3.02 -23.98 13.29
C ALA A 497 -3.38 -22.82 14.24
N ILE A 498 -3.43 -21.59 13.73
CA ILE A 498 -3.86 -20.42 14.51
C ILE A 498 -5.32 -20.55 14.94
N ASP A 499 -6.19 -20.93 14.01
CA ASP A 499 -7.61 -21.13 14.28
C ASP A 499 -7.83 -22.25 15.31
N ALA A 500 -7.09 -23.37 15.21
CA ALA A 500 -7.15 -24.45 16.19
C ALA A 500 -6.65 -24.00 17.58
N ALA A 501 -5.54 -23.26 17.65
CA ALA A 501 -4.99 -22.76 18.91
C ALA A 501 -5.93 -21.78 19.63
N ARG A 502 -6.46 -20.79 18.89
CA ARG A 502 -7.43 -19.82 19.41
C ARG A 502 -8.76 -20.46 19.80
N THR A 503 -9.20 -21.48 19.06
CA THR A 503 -10.40 -22.26 19.39
C THR A 503 -10.17 -23.14 20.63
N ALA A 504 -8.97 -23.69 20.81
CA ALA A 504 -8.62 -24.46 22.02
C ALA A 504 -8.70 -23.62 23.29
N LEU A 505 -8.18 -22.38 23.28
CA LEU A 505 -8.31 -21.45 24.40
C LEU A 505 -9.78 -21.16 24.75
N ARG A 506 -10.61 -20.87 23.75
CA ARG A 506 -12.06 -20.62 23.92
C ARG A 506 -12.81 -21.81 24.50
N ASN A 507 -12.31 -23.02 24.27
CA ASN A 507 -12.93 -24.25 24.74
C ASN A 507 -12.33 -24.81 26.03
N GLY A 508 -11.59 -23.99 26.79
CA GLY A 508 -11.19 -24.29 28.17
C GLY A 508 -9.80 -24.89 28.34
N ALA A 509 -8.94 -24.88 27.31
CA ALA A 509 -7.54 -25.24 27.50
C ALA A 509 -6.86 -24.27 28.48
N ASP A 510 -6.15 -24.80 29.48
CA ASP A 510 -5.45 -24.00 30.50
C ASP A 510 -4.20 -23.32 29.89
N ARG A 511 -3.58 -23.99 28.93
CA ARG A 511 -2.40 -23.52 28.20
C ARG A 511 -2.41 -24.05 26.77
N VAL A 512 -2.02 -23.22 25.80
CA VAL A 512 -1.90 -23.61 24.40
C VAL A 512 -0.54 -23.22 23.85
N THR A 513 0.21 -24.22 23.36
CA THR A 513 1.50 -24.02 22.69
C THR A 513 1.37 -24.38 21.21
N LEU A 514 1.70 -23.45 20.31
CA LEU A 514 1.81 -23.70 18.88
C LEU A 514 3.26 -24.00 18.52
N ALA A 515 3.54 -25.25 18.16
CA ALA A 515 4.85 -25.71 17.73
C ALA A 515 5.00 -25.60 16.22
N TYR A 516 6.01 -24.86 15.75
CA TYR A 516 6.29 -24.67 14.33
C TYR A 516 7.75 -24.92 13.99
N ARG A 517 7.97 -25.68 12.90
CA ARG A 517 9.29 -26.12 12.46
C ARG A 517 10.16 -25.02 11.80
N ARG A 518 9.69 -23.78 11.71
CA ARG A 518 10.44 -22.65 11.14
C ARG A 518 10.25 -21.39 12.00
N GLY A 519 10.80 -20.27 11.56
CA GLY A 519 10.65 -18.98 12.24
C GLY A 519 9.33 -18.29 11.92
N ARG A 520 9.09 -17.16 12.63
CA ARG A 520 7.89 -16.32 12.48
C ARG A 520 7.72 -15.80 11.05
N ALA A 521 8.83 -15.45 10.39
CA ALA A 521 8.86 -14.94 9.01
C ALA A 521 8.46 -15.99 7.95
N GLU A 522 8.55 -17.28 8.27
CA GLU A 522 8.15 -18.36 7.36
C GLU A 522 6.72 -18.87 7.61
N MET A 523 6.04 -18.40 8.66
CA MET A 523 4.66 -18.79 8.97
C MET A 523 3.72 -18.36 7.84
N PRO A 524 2.94 -19.29 7.26
CA PRO A 524 1.98 -18.95 6.21
C PRO A 524 0.65 -18.38 6.72
N ALA A 525 0.42 -18.34 8.04
CA ALA A 525 -0.75 -17.69 8.61
C ALA A 525 -0.70 -16.16 8.44
N ILE A 526 -1.87 -15.53 8.43
CA ILE A 526 -2.00 -14.07 8.32
C ILE A 526 -1.38 -13.42 9.56
N ASP A 527 -0.56 -12.39 9.36
CA ASP A 527 0.22 -11.79 10.46
C ASP A 527 -0.65 -11.25 11.59
N SER A 528 -1.72 -10.53 11.26
CA SER A 528 -2.67 -10.02 12.26
C SER A 528 -3.34 -11.13 13.08
N GLU A 529 -3.58 -12.30 12.47
CA GLU A 529 -4.18 -13.44 13.19
C GLU A 529 -3.20 -14.08 14.17
N ILE A 530 -1.91 -14.05 13.85
CA ILE A 530 -0.86 -14.56 14.74
C ILE A 530 -0.67 -13.58 15.91
N GLU A 531 -0.69 -12.28 15.65
CA GLU A 531 -0.67 -11.24 16.69
C GLU A 531 -1.86 -11.39 17.64
N GLU A 532 -3.08 -11.52 17.10
CA GLU A 532 -4.29 -11.77 17.91
C GLU A 532 -4.18 -13.05 18.74
N ALA A 533 -3.58 -14.12 18.20
CA ALA A 533 -3.40 -15.38 18.92
C ALA A 533 -2.43 -15.21 20.11
N VAL A 534 -1.33 -14.49 19.92
CA VAL A 534 -0.37 -14.19 20.99
C VAL A 534 -0.98 -13.28 22.05
N GLU A 535 -1.74 -12.26 21.65
CA GLU A 535 -2.50 -11.40 22.58
C GLU A 535 -3.53 -12.17 23.41
N GLU A 536 -4.10 -13.24 22.86
CA GLU A 536 -5.03 -14.14 23.56
C GLU A 536 -4.32 -15.16 24.48
N GLY A 537 -2.99 -15.24 24.44
CA GLY A 537 -2.18 -16.11 25.30
C GLY A 537 -1.68 -17.40 24.63
N VAL A 538 -1.74 -17.52 23.30
CA VAL A 538 -1.10 -18.64 22.59
C VAL A 538 0.42 -18.48 22.62
N GLU A 539 1.11 -19.50 23.12
CA GLU A 539 2.58 -19.52 23.16
C GLU A 539 3.15 -20.05 21.83
N LEU A 540 4.07 -19.29 21.22
CA LEU A 540 4.73 -19.71 19.98
C LEU A 540 6.05 -20.43 20.30
N LEU A 541 6.11 -21.72 20.00
CA LEU A 541 7.32 -22.54 20.09
C LEU A 541 7.89 -22.80 18.69
N LEU A 542 8.75 -21.88 18.25
CA LEU A 542 9.35 -21.87 16.92
C LEU A 542 10.59 -22.76 16.83
N TYR A 543 11.00 -23.11 15.61
CA TYR A 543 12.16 -23.98 15.34
C TYR A 543 12.06 -25.33 16.07
N ARG A 544 10.85 -25.87 16.12
CA ARG A 544 10.55 -27.17 16.74
C ARG A 544 9.71 -28.04 15.82
N GLN A 545 10.09 -29.30 15.68
CA GLN A 545 9.35 -30.30 14.91
C GLN A 545 9.13 -31.54 15.77
N PRO A 546 7.91 -32.13 15.79
CA PRO A 546 7.70 -33.38 16.50
C PRO A 546 8.49 -34.53 15.87
N VAL A 547 9.07 -35.36 16.73
CA VAL A 547 9.78 -36.61 16.36
C VAL A 547 9.15 -37.84 16.99
N ALA A 548 8.39 -37.68 18.07
CA ALA A 548 7.55 -38.73 18.67
C ALA A 548 6.45 -38.10 19.55
N PHE A 549 5.38 -38.85 19.80
CA PHE A 549 4.39 -38.58 20.84
C PHE A 549 4.45 -39.70 21.87
N ALA A 550 4.57 -39.33 23.15
CA ALA A 550 4.80 -40.27 24.23
C ALA A 550 3.58 -40.35 25.16
N GLY A 551 3.29 -41.56 25.62
CA GLY A 551 2.25 -41.82 26.62
C GLY A 551 1.82 -43.29 26.67
N ASP A 552 1.11 -43.65 27.73
CA ASP A 552 0.57 -45.00 27.94
C ASP A 552 -0.92 -45.04 27.55
N GLY A 553 -1.22 -45.52 26.34
CA GLY A 553 -2.56 -45.55 25.74
C GLY A 553 -3.14 -44.18 25.36
N ARG A 554 -2.69 -43.10 26.00
CA ARG A 554 -3.06 -41.70 25.78
C ARG A 554 -1.82 -40.82 25.79
N VAL A 555 -1.81 -39.78 24.97
CA VAL A 555 -0.71 -38.81 24.93
C VAL A 555 -0.53 -38.12 26.29
N GLN A 556 0.74 -38.01 26.70
CA GLN A 556 1.19 -37.33 27.92
C GLN A 556 2.32 -36.33 27.63
N ALA A 557 3.00 -36.46 26.48
CA ALA A 557 4.03 -35.53 26.04
C ALA A 557 4.26 -35.59 24.53
N VAL A 558 4.83 -34.51 24.00
CA VAL A 558 5.42 -34.45 22.66
C VAL A 558 6.94 -34.32 22.77
N GLU A 559 7.66 -35.09 21.96
CA GLU A 559 9.10 -34.95 21.78
C GLU A 559 9.37 -34.07 20.55
N LEU A 560 10.04 -32.94 20.77
CA LEU A 560 10.28 -31.91 19.78
C LEU A 560 11.79 -31.79 19.53
N ALA A 561 12.22 -32.05 18.30
CA ALA A 561 13.59 -31.77 17.88
C ALA A 561 13.76 -30.28 17.55
N GLU A 562 14.93 -29.73 17.87
CA GLU A 562 15.33 -28.42 17.37
C GLU A 562 15.54 -28.47 15.86
N VAL A 563 15.15 -27.38 15.19
CA VAL A 563 15.27 -27.24 13.75
C VAL A 563 16.18 -26.07 13.41
N GLU A 564 17.18 -26.34 12.58
CA GLU A 564 17.99 -25.31 11.93
C GLU A 564 17.42 -25.00 10.55
N LEU A 565 17.50 -23.73 10.13
CA LEU A 565 17.01 -23.35 8.81
C LEU A 565 18.08 -23.63 7.75
N GLY A 566 17.76 -24.51 6.81
CA GLY A 566 18.56 -24.78 5.63
C GLY A 566 18.35 -23.73 4.51
N PRO A 567 18.72 -24.08 3.26
CA PRO A 567 18.51 -23.22 2.10
C PRO A 567 17.03 -22.98 1.80
N ARG A 568 16.72 -21.92 1.03
CA ARG A 568 15.36 -21.64 0.54
C ARG A 568 14.90 -22.75 -0.42
N GLY A 569 13.69 -23.26 -0.22
CA GLY A 569 13.04 -24.21 -1.10
C GLY A 569 12.31 -23.53 -2.26
N GLU A 570 11.63 -24.33 -3.07
CA GLU A 570 10.83 -23.88 -4.23
C GLU A 570 9.68 -22.95 -3.83
N ASP A 571 9.16 -23.12 -2.61
CA ASP A 571 8.15 -22.25 -2.01
C ASP A 571 8.72 -20.91 -1.52
N GLY A 572 9.99 -20.62 -1.78
CA GLY A 572 10.73 -19.44 -1.33
C GLY A 572 11.10 -19.45 0.15
N ARG A 573 10.66 -20.44 0.94
CA ARG A 573 10.86 -20.52 2.39
C ARG A 573 12.04 -21.43 2.73
N ARG A 574 12.74 -21.14 3.83
CA ARG A 574 13.88 -21.97 4.26
C ARG A 574 13.42 -23.37 4.66
N LYS A 575 14.12 -24.40 4.17
CA LYS A 575 13.84 -25.81 4.50
C LYS A 575 14.23 -26.10 5.96
N PRO A 576 13.42 -26.84 6.73
CA PRO A 576 13.79 -27.25 8.07
C PRO A 576 14.84 -28.38 8.02
N VAL A 577 15.93 -28.25 8.80
CA VAL A 577 16.93 -29.30 9.04
C VAL A 577 16.78 -29.75 10.49
N VAL A 578 16.28 -30.96 10.69
CA VAL A 578 16.01 -31.52 12.02
C VAL A 578 17.34 -31.95 12.64
N THR A 579 17.59 -31.52 13.89
CA THR A 579 18.78 -31.88 14.66
C THR A 579 18.51 -33.07 15.58
N ASP A 580 19.56 -33.59 16.22
CA ASP A 580 19.51 -34.61 17.25
C ASP A 580 19.12 -34.07 18.65
N ARG A 581 19.03 -32.74 18.81
CA ARG A 581 18.67 -32.08 20.05
C ARG A 581 17.15 -32.17 20.24
N VAL A 582 16.71 -33.13 21.04
CA VAL A 582 15.28 -33.37 21.34
C VAL A 582 14.94 -32.94 22.75
N ALA A 583 13.84 -32.19 22.88
CA ALA A 583 13.26 -31.81 24.16
C ALA A 583 11.85 -32.40 24.31
N ARG A 584 11.54 -32.85 25.53
CA ARG A 584 10.19 -33.31 25.89
C ARG A 584 9.36 -32.13 26.40
N LEU A 585 8.13 -32.03 25.92
CA LEU A 585 7.12 -31.09 26.41
C LEU A 585 5.88 -31.88 26.84
N ASP A 586 5.59 -31.88 28.13
CA ASP A 586 4.39 -32.55 28.66
C ASP A 586 3.12 -31.84 28.18
N CYS A 587 2.13 -32.62 27.73
CA CYS A 587 0.87 -32.12 27.20
C CYS A 587 -0.23 -33.18 27.27
N ASP A 588 -1.48 -32.71 27.33
CA ASP A 588 -2.67 -33.55 27.43
C ASP A 588 -3.30 -33.83 26.07
N ARG A 589 -3.06 -32.94 25.10
CA ARG A 589 -3.63 -33.00 23.75
C ARG A 589 -2.66 -32.53 22.70
N ILE A 590 -2.75 -33.14 21.52
CA ILE A 590 -2.02 -32.70 20.33
C ILE A 590 -3.01 -32.50 19.19
N LEU A 591 -3.01 -31.31 18.59
CA LEU A 591 -3.77 -30.99 17.38
C LEU A 591 -2.82 -30.87 16.18
N LEU A 592 -2.95 -31.78 15.21
CA LEU A 592 -2.11 -31.83 14.02
C LEU A 592 -2.68 -30.92 12.92
N CYS A 593 -1.96 -29.86 12.58
CA CYS A 593 -2.31 -28.88 11.55
C CYS A 593 -1.26 -28.87 10.43
N LEU A 594 -0.99 -30.05 9.87
CA LEU A 594 0.10 -30.29 8.91
C LEU A 594 -0.27 -30.04 7.45
N GLY A 595 -1.54 -29.74 7.18
CA GLY A 595 -2.11 -29.53 5.85
C GLY A 595 -2.78 -30.77 5.27
N GLN A 596 -3.29 -30.64 4.05
CA GLN A 596 -4.02 -31.67 3.33
C GLN A 596 -3.43 -31.89 1.93
N SER A 597 -3.86 -32.95 1.24
CA SER A 597 -3.59 -33.23 -0.17
C SER A 597 -4.85 -33.63 -0.92
N ALA A 598 -4.80 -33.51 -2.24
CA ALA A 598 -5.93 -33.84 -3.12
C ALA A 598 -6.21 -35.35 -3.10
N ASP A 599 -7.49 -35.71 -3.11
CA ASP A 599 -7.92 -37.07 -3.38
C ASP A 599 -8.28 -37.22 -4.87
N LEU A 600 -7.31 -37.70 -5.66
CA LEU A 600 -7.54 -38.00 -7.08
C LEU A 600 -8.22 -39.36 -7.30
N GLY A 601 -8.48 -40.12 -6.22
CA GLY A 601 -9.20 -41.38 -6.27
C GLY A 601 -10.66 -41.24 -6.70
N LEU A 602 -11.20 -40.01 -6.74
CA LEU A 602 -12.53 -39.71 -7.27
C LEU A 602 -12.65 -39.94 -8.79
N LEU A 603 -11.56 -39.83 -9.54
CA LEU A 603 -11.61 -39.99 -10.99
C LEU A 603 -11.76 -41.48 -11.38
N PRO A 604 -12.60 -41.81 -12.37
CA PRO A 604 -12.62 -43.13 -13.00
C PRO A 604 -11.23 -43.56 -13.47
N GLU A 605 -11.00 -44.87 -13.52
CA GLU A 605 -9.66 -45.43 -13.79
C GLU A 605 -9.14 -45.15 -15.19
N ASP A 606 -9.98 -44.77 -16.14
CA ASP A 606 -9.62 -44.35 -17.50
C ASP A 606 -9.48 -42.83 -17.63
N TRP A 607 -9.85 -42.06 -16.58
CA TRP A 607 -9.79 -40.60 -16.58
C TRP A 607 -8.47 -40.12 -15.98
N ARG A 608 -7.82 -39.16 -16.64
CA ARG A 608 -6.55 -38.59 -16.17
C ARG A 608 -6.60 -37.06 -16.18
N PRO A 609 -6.06 -36.40 -15.16
CA PRO A 609 -5.90 -34.96 -15.19
C PRO A 609 -4.82 -34.57 -16.22
N ALA A 610 -5.11 -33.54 -17.02
CA ALA A 610 -4.21 -32.90 -17.96
C ALA A 610 -4.27 -31.38 -17.71
N GLY A 611 -3.41 -30.91 -16.81
CA GLY A 611 -3.57 -29.58 -16.21
C GLY A 611 -4.89 -29.51 -15.43
N ARG A 612 -5.73 -28.51 -15.75
CA ARG A 612 -7.08 -28.38 -15.16
C ARG A 612 -8.17 -29.20 -15.88
N ARG A 613 -7.88 -29.78 -17.04
CA ARG A 613 -8.84 -30.57 -17.81
C ARG A 613 -8.72 -32.05 -17.46
N VAL A 614 -9.73 -32.85 -17.80
CA VAL A 614 -9.67 -34.31 -17.69
C VAL A 614 -9.73 -34.93 -19.08
N VAL A 615 -8.93 -35.97 -19.29
CA VAL A 615 -8.89 -36.74 -20.54
C VAL A 615 -9.27 -38.20 -20.29
N SER A 616 -9.94 -38.84 -21.24
CA SER A 616 -10.15 -40.30 -21.31
C SER A 616 -9.88 -40.80 -22.72
N GLY A 617 -9.11 -41.88 -22.86
CA GLY A 617 -8.77 -42.47 -24.16
C GLY A 617 -8.06 -41.52 -25.15
N GLY A 618 -7.41 -40.46 -24.65
CA GLY A 618 -6.78 -39.41 -25.48
C GLY A 618 -7.71 -38.23 -25.85
N SER A 619 -8.99 -38.31 -25.54
CA SER A 619 -9.98 -37.25 -25.78
C SER A 619 -10.18 -36.39 -24.54
N VAL A 620 -10.33 -35.07 -24.73
CA VAL A 620 -10.68 -34.12 -23.67
C VAL A 620 -12.15 -34.28 -23.32
N LEU A 621 -12.44 -34.52 -22.04
CA LEU A 621 -13.80 -34.53 -21.51
C LEU A 621 -14.23 -33.11 -21.13
N PRO A 622 -15.54 -32.78 -21.12
CA PRO A 622 -16.04 -31.51 -20.60
C PRO A 622 -16.06 -31.52 -19.07
N VAL A 623 -14.90 -31.79 -18.47
CA VAL A 623 -14.67 -31.88 -17.02
C VAL A 623 -13.45 -31.03 -16.68
N VAL A 624 -13.62 -30.12 -15.73
CA VAL A 624 -12.58 -29.17 -15.30
C VAL A 624 -12.40 -29.20 -13.78
N CYS A 625 -11.17 -29.38 -13.32
CA CYS A 625 -10.80 -29.25 -11.90
C CYS A 625 -10.58 -27.78 -11.54
N CYS A 626 -11.01 -27.36 -10.34
CA CYS A 626 -10.83 -25.98 -9.87
C CYS A 626 -10.62 -25.88 -8.35
N GLY A 627 -10.02 -24.77 -7.92
CA GLY A 627 -9.73 -24.53 -6.51
C GLY A 627 -8.57 -25.40 -6.01
N ASP A 628 -8.58 -25.76 -4.72
CA ASP A 628 -7.41 -26.39 -4.11
C ASP A 628 -7.05 -27.76 -4.72
N VAL A 629 -8.02 -28.52 -5.25
CA VAL A 629 -7.73 -29.78 -5.96
C VAL A 629 -6.90 -29.57 -7.24
N ALA A 630 -6.98 -28.38 -7.85
CA ALA A 630 -6.27 -28.04 -9.08
C ALA A 630 -4.97 -27.26 -8.85
N ILE A 631 -4.97 -26.29 -7.93
CA ILE A 631 -3.85 -25.36 -7.74
C ILE A 631 -3.22 -25.39 -6.33
N ALA A 632 -3.91 -25.96 -5.34
CA ALA A 632 -3.48 -26.03 -3.94
C ALA A 632 -2.92 -24.71 -3.34
N ALA A 633 -3.50 -23.57 -3.73
CA ALA A 633 -3.04 -22.25 -3.31
C ALA A 633 -3.39 -21.92 -1.85
N GLY A 634 -4.38 -22.61 -1.25
CA GLY A 634 -4.64 -22.58 0.19
C GLY A 634 -5.27 -21.28 0.71
N THR A 635 -5.89 -20.47 -0.14
CA THR A 635 -6.59 -19.25 0.28
C THR A 635 -7.91 -19.09 -0.47
N VAL A 636 -8.90 -18.53 0.23
CA VAL A 636 -10.27 -18.34 -0.28
C VAL A 636 -10.29 -17.49 -1.57
N THR A 637 -9.51 -16.41 -1.62
CA THR A 637 -9.45 -15.53 -2.80
C THR A 637 -8.88 -16.24 -4.05
N HIS A 638 -7.90 -17.13 -3.88
CA HIS A 638 -7.38 -17.93 -5.01
C HIS A 638 -8.42 -18.95 -5.48
N ALA A 639 -9.11 -19.61 -4.55
CA ALA A 639 -10.17 -20.56 -4.87
C ALA A 639 -11.32 -19.90 -5.65
N ILE A 640 -11.77 -18.71 -5.24
CA ILE A 640 -12.78 -17.92 -5.97
C ILE A 640 -12.29 -17.59 -7.39
N GLY A 641 -11.11 -16.97 -7.50
CA GLY A 641 -10.56 -16.59 -8.80
C GLY A 641 -10.38 -17.78 -9.74
N ASP A 642 -9.96 -18.92 -9.21
CA ASP A 642 -9.79 -20.14 -10.00
C ASP A 642 -11.12 -20.80 -10.39
N GLY A 643 -12.11 -20.82 -9.49
CA GLY A 643 -13.47 -21.27 -9.79
C GLY A 643 -14.09 -20.49 -10.94
N ARG A 644 -13.97 -19.17 -10.94
CA ARG A 644 -14.39 -18.30 -12.06
C ARG A 644 -13.68 -18.64 -13.37
N ARG A 645 -12.34 -18.76 -13.34
CA ARG A 645 -11.56 -19.11 -14.56
C ARG A 645 -11.91 -20.51 -15.07
N ALA A 646 -12.13 -21.46 -14.17
CA ALA A 646 -12.51 -22.82 -14.53
C ALA A 646 -13.91 -22.89 -15.14
N ALA A 647 -14.88 -22.13 -14.61
CA ALA A 647 -16.21 -22.01 -15.21
C ALA A 647 -16.14 -21.46 -16.64
N ARG A 648 -15.35 -20.38 -16.87
CA ARG A 648 -15.15 -19.85 -18.23
C ARG A 648 -14.48 -20.87 -19.15
N ALA A 649 -13.47 -21.59 -18.67
CA ALA A 649 -12.80 -22.63 -19.43
C ALA A 649 -13.74 -23.79 -19.80
N LEU A 650 -14.68 -24.14 -18.90
CA LEU A 650 -15.72 -25.14 -19.19
C LEU A 650 -16.70 -24.63 -20.24
N LEU A 651 -17.21 -23.40 -20.13
CA LEU A 651 -18.09 -22.79 -21.14
C LEU A 651 -17.45 -22.85 -22.53
N ALA A 652 -16.20 -22.36 -22.64
CA ALA A 652 -15.43 -22.40 -23.88
C ALA A 652 -15.22 -23.84 -24.39
N GLY A 653 -14.89 -24.78 -23.50
CA GLY A 653 -14.71 -26.20 -23.84
C GLY A 653 -15.98 -26.88 -24.35
N THR A 654 -17.16 -26.34 -24.03
CA THR A 654 -18.43 -26.83 -24.57
C THR A 654 -18.94 -26.02 -25.79
N GLY A 655 -18.14 -25.11 -26.34
CA GLY A 655 -18.50 -24.32 -27.52
C GLY A 655 -19.40 -23.12 -27.23
N ILE A 656 -19.48 -22.67 -25.97
CA ILE A 656 -20.07 -21.37 -25.61
C ILE A 656 -18.92 -20.37 -25.54
N GLU A 657 -18.95 -19.36 -26.41
CA GLU A 657 -18.08 -18.20 -26.23
C GLU A 657 -18.43 -17.54 -24.91
N ALA A 658 -17.57 -17.72 -23.90
CA ALA A 658 -17.70 -17.00 -22.66
C ALA A 658 -17.47 -15.52 -22.96
N VAL A 659 -18.42 -14.66 -22.60
CA VAL A 659 -18.20 -13.21 -22.64
C VAL A 659 -16.96 -12.92 -21.80
N GLU A 660 -15.94 -12.31 -22.42
CA GLU A 660 -14.76 -11.84 -21.72
C GLU A 660 -15.18 -10.73 -20.75
N ALA A 661 -15.56 -11.09 -19.52
CA ALA A 661 -15.62 -10.09 -18.48
C ALA A 661 -14.18 -9.69 -18.21
N ALA A 662 -13.86 -8.44 -18.59
CA ALA A 662 -12.59 -7.72 -18.48
C ALA A 662 -11.55 -8.61 -17.81
N GLU A 663 -10.70 -9.24 -18.63
CA GLU A 663 -9.57 -10.01 -18.12
C GLU A 663 -8.78 -9.15 -17.14
N ARG A 664 -7.92 -9.80 -16.33
CA ARG A 664 -6.89 -9.05 -15.60
C ARG A 664 -6.30 -8.04 -16.58
N GLU A 665 -6.23 -6.76 -16.20
CA GLU A 665 -5.61 -5.77 -17.07
C GLU A 665 -4.19 -6.25 -17.35
N ASP A 666 -3.99 -6.82 -18.53
CA ASP A 666 -2.70 -7.32 -18.98
C ASP A 666 -1.85 -6.09 -19.26
N GLY A 667 -0.80 -5.91 -18.46
CA GLY A 667 0.04 -4.74 -18.54
C GLY A 667 0.96 -4.57 -17.35
N ILE A 668 1.90 -3.64 -17.50
CA ILE A 668 2.80 -3.27 -16.41
C ILE A 668 2.03 -2.36 -15.46
N ALA A 669 1.82 -2.84 -14.24
CA ALA A 669 1.12 -2.09 -13.22
C ALA A 669 1.82 -0.76 -12.91
N VAL A 670 1.04 0.26 -12.56
CA VAL A 670 1.58 1.56 -12.18
C VAL A 670 2.43 1.41 -10.91
N THR A 671 3.65 1.93 -10.91
CA THR A 671 4.56 1.88 -9.76
C THR A 671 4.36 3.08 -8.83
N ALA A 672 4.89 2.99 -7.61
CA ALA A 672 4.86 4.09 -6.66
C ALA A 672 5.56 5.36 -7.21
N GLU A 673 6.66 5.17 -7.94
CA GLU A 673 7.43 6.25 -8.58
C GLU A 673 6.65 6.98 -9.68
N GLU A 674 5.65 6.34 -10.28
CA GLU A 674 4.78 6.94 -11.30
C GLU A 674 3.65 7.78 -10.69
N ILE A 675 3.40 7.68 -9.37
CA ILE A 675 2.38 8.45 -8.65
C ILE A 675 2.94 9.79 -8.16
N HIS A 676 2.14 10.86 -8.26
CA HIS A 676 2.53 12.18 -7.75
C HIS A 676 2.03 12.34 -6.31
N PHE A 677 2.85 11.93 -5.35
CA PHE A 677 2.50 11.98 -3.93
C PHE A 677 2.10 13.38 -3.43
N ASP A 678 2.67 14.44 -4.00
CA ASP A 678 2.34 15.84 -3.65
C ASP A 678 0.87 16.22 -3.93
N ALA A 679 0.17 15.46 -4.76
CA ALA A 679 -1.25 15.68 -5.06
C ALA A 679 -2.19 15.08 -4.01
N PHE A 680 -1.65 14.38 -3.01
CA PHE A 680 -2.43 13.67 -2.00
C PHE A 680 -2.11 14.19 -0.60
N VAL A 681 -3.09 14.11 0.29
CA VAL A 681 -2.93 14.44 1.71
C VAL A 681 -2.40 13.21 2.45
N ARG A 682 -1.41 13.44 3.32
CA ARG A 682 -0.96 12.43 4.29
C ARG A 682 -2.03 12.21 5.34
N THR A 683 -2.49 10.97 5.46
CA THR A 683 -3.48 10.54 6.42
C THR A 683 -3.15 9.12 6.85
N GLN A 684 -3.13 8.86 8.15
CA GLN A 684 -2.88 7.52 8.69
C GLN A 684 -3.98 6.53 8.23
N PRO A 685 -3.65 5.23 8.05
CA PRO A 685 -4.65 4.22 7.73
C PRO A 685 -5.73 4.10 8.79
N ALA A 686 -6.98 3.94 8.36
CA ALA A 686 -8.05 3.61 9.27
C ALA A 686 -7.83 2.22 9.88
N HIS A 687 -7.81 2.17 11.21
CA HIS A 687 -7.67 0.93 11.95
C HIS A 687 -9.00 0.18 12.04
N GLU A 688 -8.95 -1.14 11.88
CA GLU A 688 -10.09 -1.99 12.18
C GLU A 688 -10.39 -1.93 13.68
N ARG A 689 -11.67 -2.02 14.04
CA ARG A 689 -12.08 -2.12 15.44
C ARG A 689 -12.02 -3.59 15.86
N HIS A 690 -11.43 -3.88 17.01
CA HIS A 690 -11.38 -5.23 17.56
C HIS A 690 -11.98 -5.26 18.96
N LEU A 691 -12.56 -6.40 19.34
CA LEU A 691 -12.88 -6.67 20.73
C LEU A 691 -11.59 -6.70 21.56
N PRO A 692 -11.61 -6.21 22.81
CA PRO A 692 -10.48 -6.37 23.74
C PRO A 692 -10.14 -7.85 23.94
N PRO A 693 -8.86 -8.22 24.14
CA PRO A 693 -8.44 -9.63 24.28
C PRO A 693 -9.29 -10.44 25.28
N ALA A 694 -9.61 -9.85 26.45
CA ALA A 694 -10.44 -10.49 27.47
C ALA A 694 -11.86 -10.85 26.99
N GLU A 695 -12.42 -10.11 26.03
CA GLU A 695 -13.74 -10.36 25.47
C GLU A 695 -13.71 -11.30 24.25
N ARG A 696 -12.56 -11.51 23.61
CA ARG A 696 -12.43 -12.38 22.42
C ARG A 696 -12.70 -13.85 22.73
N LEU A 697 -12.53 -14.25 23.99
CA LEU A 697 -12.83 -15.60 24.46
C LEU A 697 -14.33 -15.90 24.50
N SER A 698 -15.21 -14.91 24.34
CA SER A 698 -16.66 -15.11 24.33
C SER A 698 -17.20 -15.80 23.07
N GLY A 699 -16.35 -16.07 22.08
CA GLY A 699 -16.74 -16.65 20.79
C GLY A 699 -17.42 -15.69 19.82
N ARG A 700 -17.61 -14.42 20.19
CA ARG A 700 -18.12 -13.37 19.30
C ARG A 700 -17.09 -13.03 18.22
N GLU A 701 -17.58 -12.40 17.14
CA GLU A 701 -16.70 -11.89 16.08
C GLU A 701 -15.64 -10.93 16.67
N ALA A 702 -14.36 -11.30 16.54
CA ALA A 702 -13.28 -10.58 17.22
C ALA A 702 -12.91 -9.26 16.52
N ASN A 703 -12.90 -9.28 15.18
CA ASN A 703 -12.65 -8.11 14.35
C ASN A 703 -14.00 -7.56 13.87
N LEU A 704 -14.29 -6.30 14.15
CA LEU A 704 -15.54 -5.60 13.84
C LEU A 704 -15.43 -4.70 12.58
N GLY A 705 -14.27 -4.69 11.92
CA GLY A 705 -14.00 -3.93 10.70
C GLY A 705 -13.94 -2.42 10.92
N LEU A 706 -14.08 -1.66 9.84
CA LEU A 706 -14.06 -0.20 9.87
C LEU A 706 -15.34 0.37 10.52
N ALA A 707 -15.24 1.59 11.06
CA ALA A 707 -16.39 2.33 11.56
C ALA A 707 -17.20 2.98 10.43
N ASP A 708 -16.53 3.39 9.35
CA ASP A 708 -17.10 4.04 8.17
C ASP A 708 -16.20 3.78 6.94
N PRO A 709 -16.64 4.12 5.70
CA PRO A 709 -15.87 3.87 4.49
C PRO A 709 -14.88 4.99 4.13
N ALA A 710 -14.57 5.95 5.02
CA ALA A 710 -13.70 7.10 4.70
C ALA A 710 -12.27 6.69 4.31
N GLU A 711 -11.84 5.48 4.69
CA GLU A 711 -10.59 4.88 4.21
C GLU A 711 -10.50 4.85 2.67
N ALA A 712 -11.65 4.81 1.98
CA ALA A 712 -11.70 4.89 0.52
C ALA A 712 -11.07 6.19 -0.02
N ASP A 713 -11.16 7.30 0.72
CA ASP A 713 -10.59 8.60 0.32
C ASP A 713 -9.06 8.60 0.27
N ARG A 714 -8.41 7.64 0.95
CA ARG A 714 -6.98 7.43 0.86
C ARG A 714 -6.55 6.70 -0.43
N CYS A 715 -7.46 6.21 -1.26
CA CYS A 715 -7.04 5.55 -2.48
C CYS A 715 -6.43 6.55 -3.48
N PHE A 716 -5.19 6.28 -3.91
CA PHE A 716 -4.56 7.02 -5.02
C PHE A 716 -5.28 6.80 -6.34
N SER A 717 -6.03 5.71 -6.50
CA SER A 717 -6.59 5.28 -7.78
C SER A 717 -5.51 5.13 -8.87
N CYS A 718 -4.39 4.48 -8.52
CA CYS A 718 -3.25 4.26 -9.38
C CYS A 718 -3.67 3.75 -10.76
N GLY A 719 -3.28 4.43 -11.84
CA GLY A 719 -3.59 4.04 -13.21
C GLY A 719 -4.98 4.41 -13.72
N HIS A 720 -5.89 4.89 -12.86
CA HIS A 720 -7.27 5.21 -13.25
C HIS A 720 -7.59 6.69 -13.10
N CYS A 721 -8.34 7.21 -14.06
CA CYS A 721 -8.81 8.59 -14.02
C CYS A 721 -9.89 8.75 -12.95
N THR A 722 -9.80 9.81 -12.14
CA THR A 722 -10.81 10.15 -11.12
C THR A 722 -11.54 11.46 -11.42
N ARG A 723 -11.32 12.03 -12.61
CA ARG A 723 -11.88 13.33 -13.00
C ARG A 723 -11.48 14.48 -12.06
N CYS A 724 -10.21 14.47 -11.62
CA CYS A 724 -9.66 15.48 -10.70
C CYS A 724 -9.29 16.83 -11.35
N ASP A 725 -9.56 17.01 -12.65
CA ASP A 725 -9.32 18.22 -13.45
C ASP A 725 -7.86 18.70 -13.56
N THR A 726 -6.89 17.98 -12.99
CA THR A 726 -5.47 18.33 -13.13
C THR A 726 -5.05 18.44 -14.60
N CYS A 727 -5.53 17.54 -15.47
CA CYS A 727 -5.27 17.61 -16.90
C CYS A 727 -5.83 18.88 -17.56
N LEU A 728 -6.99 19.38 -17.12
CA LEU A 728 -7.58 20.64 -17.60
C LEU A 728 -6.71 21.83 -17.19
N ILE A 729 -6.35 21.89 -15.90
CA ILE A 729 -5.60 22.99 -15.30
C ILE A 729 -4.22 23.15 -15.96
N TYR A 730 -3.56 22.03 -16.26
CA TYR A 730 -2.21 22.02 -16.82
C TYR A 730 -2.17 22.00 -18.35
N CYS A 731 -3.31 21.99 -19.04
CA CYS A 731 -3.33 22.04 -20.50
C CYS A 731 -3.02 23.48 -20.98
N PRO A 732 -1.85 23.74 -21.60
CA PRO A 732 -1.50 25.09 -22.03
C PRO A 732 -2.34 25.59 -23.21
N GLU A 733 -2.96 24.68 -23.96
CA GLU A 733 -3.78 25.01 -25.13
C GLU A 733 -5.28 25.07 -24.79
N GLY A 734 -5.71 24.62 -23.61
CA GLY A 734 -7.14 24.56 -23.25
C GLY A 734 -7.96 23.54 -24.05
N VAL A 735 -7.31 22.55 -24.68
CA VAL A 735 -7.93 21.63 -25.68
C VAL A 735 -8.52 20.34 -25.08
N ILE A 736 -8.51 20.22 -23.75
CA ILE A 736 -9.12 19.09 -23.05
C ILE A 736 -10.46 19.57 -22.53
N CYS A 737 -11.56 18.88 -22.84
CA CYS A 737 -12.89 19.20 -22.36
C CYS A 737 -13.48 18.00 -21.60
N ARG A 738 -14.31 18.25 -20.59
CA ARG A 738 -15.09 17.19 -19.93
C ARG A 738 -16.04 16.54 -20.93
N ASP A 739 -16.12 15.21 -20.89
CA ASP A 739 -17.10 14.39 -21.63
C ASP A 739 -17.90 13.57 -20.61
N GLY A 740 -19.11 13.10 -20.96
CA GLY A 740 -20.14 12.53 -20.07
C GLY A 740 -19.71 11.40 -19.11
N GLY A 741 -18.46 10.93 -19.16
CA GLY A 741 -17.83 10.06 -18.17
C GLY A 741 -16.31 10.27 -17.96
N GLY A 742 -15.69 11.28 -18.58
CA GLY A 742 -14.23 11.45 -18.57
C GLY A 742 -13.79 12.78 -19.18
N TYR A 743 -12.79 12.72 -20.07
CA TYR A 743 -12.32 13.91 -20.79
C TYR A 743 -12.00 13.56 -22.24
N ALA A 744 -12.31 14.48 -23.15
CA ALA A 744 -11.92 14.44 -24.55
C ALA A 744 -10.73 15.38 -24.79
N ILE A 745 -9.80 14.96 -25.65
CA ILE A 745 -8.67 15.79 -26.09
C ILE A 745 -8.88 16.10 -27.57
N ASP A 746 -8.97 17.38 -27.93
CA ASP A 746 -9.01 17.79 -29.34
C ASP A 746 -7.65 17.50 -30.00
N GLY A 747 -7.62 16.46 -30.83
CA GLY A 747 -6.42 16.03 -31.54
C GLY A 747 -5.99 16.99 -32.66
N GLU A 748 -6.84 17.90 -33.14
CA GLU A 748 -6.46 18.89 -34.15
C GLU A 748 -5.71 20.08 -33.53
N GLN A 749 -5.96 20.38 -32.25
CA GLN A 749 -5.32 21.46 -31.51
C GLN A 749 -4.34 20.98 -30.43
N CYS A 750 -4.30 19.69 -30.11
CA CYS A 750 -3.32 19.17 -29.17
C CYS A 750 -1.93 19.09 -29.81
N LYS A 751 -1.07 20.07 -29.49
CA LYS A 751 0.35 20.09 -29.93
C LYS A 751 1.22 18.96 -29.37
N GLY A 752 0.69 18.10 -28.50
CA GLY A 752 1.41 16.96 -27.95
C GLY A 752 2.53 17.32 -26.97
N CYS A 753 2.38 18.39 -26.17
CA CYS A 753 3.42 18.78 -25.21
C CYS A 753 3.63 17.80 -24.05
N GLY A 754 2.65 16.93 -23.77
CA GLY A 754 2.74 15.92 -22.71
C GLY A 754 2.58 16.44 -21.28
N ILE A 755 2.42 17.75 -21.05
CA ILE A 755 2.35 18.33 -19.70
C ILE A 755 1.21 17.72 -18.88
N CYS A 756 0.00 17.60 -19.44
CA CYS A 756 -1.13 16.98 -18.73
C CYS A 756 -0.90 15.50 -18.39
N ALA A 757 -0.11 14.77 -19.19
CA ALA A 757 0.28 13.40 -18.89
C ALA A 757 1.34 13.35 -17.79
N GLN A 758 2.34 14.24 -17.88
CA GLN A 758 3.38 14.38 -16.87
C GLN A 758 2.82 14.80 -15.52
N GLU A 759 1.80 15.66 -15.47
CA GLU A 759 1.21 16.16 -14.22
C GLU A 759 0.03 15.31 -13.73
N CYS A 760 -0.31 14.21 -14.43
CA CYS A 760 -1.39 13.33 -14.01
C CYS A 760 -1.04 12.64 -12.68
N PRO A 761 -1.77 12.90 -11.58
CA PRO A 761 -1.31 12.41 -10.28
C PRO A 761 -1.27 10.89 -10.12
N ARG A 762 -1.99 10.21 -11.00
CA ARG A 762 -2.31 8.79 -10.94
C ARG A 762 -1.72 8.02 -12.10
N HIS A 763 -1.09 8.71 -13.04
CA HIS A 763 -0.57 8.11 -14.26
C HIS A 763 -1.66 7.46 -15.15
N ALA A 764 -2.80 8.15 -15.32
CA ALA A 764 -3.93 7.73 -16.18
C ALA A 764 -3.92 8.39 -17.58
N LEU A 765 -2.84 9.08 -17.93
CA LEU A 765 -2.59 9.65 -19.24
C LEU A 765 -1.18 9.26 -19.69
N ARG A 766 -1.02 9.07 -21.00
CA ARG A 766 0.28 8.77 -21.61
C ARG A 766 0.56 9.74 -22.76
N ALA A 767 1.83 10.13 -22.90
CA ALA A 767 2.35 10.73 -24.12
C ALA A 767 3.05 9.64 -24.95
N ALA A 768 2.49 9.29 -26.10
CA ALA A 768 3.02 8.26 -26.99
C ALA A 768 3.61 8.91 -28.25
N ALA A 769 4.82 8.49 -28.64
CA ALA A 769 5.42 8.95 -29.88
C ALA A 769 4.50 8.62 -31.07
N MET A 770 4.41 9.53 -32.04
CA MET A 770 3.68 9.23 -33.26
C MET A 770 4.47 8.23 -34.11
N PRO A 771 3.82 7.23 -34.74
CA PRO A 771 4.50 6.37 -35.71
C PRO A 771 5.13 7.24 -36.80
N SER A 772 6.36 6.91 -37.20
CA SER A 772 7.05 7.59 -38.29
C SER A 772 6.18 7.58 -39.53
N ARG A 773 5.85 8.75 -40.08
CA ARG A 773 5.14 8.85 -41.35
C ARG A 773 6.03 8.20 -42.42
N SER A 774 5.59 7.06 -42.96
CA SER A 774 6.18 6.40 -44.13
C SER A 774 6.04 7.26 -45.38
#